data_AF-A0A8T6HCK7-F1
#
_entry.id   AF-A0A8T6HCK7-F1
#
_cell.length_a   1.000
_cell.length_b   1.000
_cell.length_c   1.000
_cell.angle_alpha   90.00
_cell.angle_beta   90.00
_cell.angle_gamma   90.00
#
_symmetry.space_group_name_H-M   'P 1'
#
loop_
_entity.id
_entity.type
_entity.pdbx_description
1 polymer ?
#
loop_
_entity_poly.entity_id
_entity_poly.type
_entity_poly.pdbx_seq_one_letter_code
_entity_poly.pdbx_strand_id
1 'polypeptide(L)'
;MTKPFSELRVVELAGSHAGAFAAKMFADYGAQVVKVVPPDGDPLIHHGELLNAHSLGDSDVGSIWAFCNTSKFVLEADAGSADIRRLISQSDVVIESSAPDPLTAVTEQLEASRLVRVYISPFGLSGAWSNRRSNVFTDDAASGHMYLNGEANRHPFRRHGRHTEYAAGMYGFIGALAALIARESTGEGQTVEVSHIEAMVAMHQHTTTMWTHAGHILRRDGNAQPGMWHPAGVYECADGFIFLGHATGTKLEPFLQAGGMGHLFDDPRFATNESRGRNKKAFDAALRPWLMSQTSQELCDLGEATFSPMGPVWSTHEFLDDPHMAAREFFVPLDDERGTEVIPRGPFRLGSDLPGGSPLPPTRVAVDDLSGQREPPPASPSGEPLQHGPLSGLRVLDLTRVWAGPIAGRLLGDLGAEVIHIESPWNRGPLEVADDLADLTHLYPDNALGERHWNRNGGFNKLARNKQGLSIDLSTSRGQQLFRDLIGESDVILENFSPRVFPQWGLDWESLRGINRSIVHTSMPGYGSSGPGSNRVALGPVIEAATGMTMMAGYADGIPFRSGVAWPDPVSGMSAVAGTLVGLWQRMASGGEGQRVETAMIESMGTFAGDELLSAQVVGQPPPRRGNREQGVAPQGVYRCFGDDRWLAISVTSDEEWRSLCRVAELPDAWHGFELWEREIRHDEIDAGLSIWTRSISPAEAAMQLQSAGVIAAGLADARDLLESTHLAERQFWAEVGGIDMGVLRYPGCPIRLSRTPPTYRRGAPGLGEHNAAVLTQVLEMSEGEVGALLDDGVLAERPPSLEEILKPRL
;
A
#
# COMPACT_ATOMS: atom_id res chain seq x y z
N MET A 1 -5.03 19.21 -22.33
CA MET A 1 -6.25 18.63 -21.75
C MET A 1 -6.57 19.36 -20.45
N THR A 2 -7.84 19.48 -20.07
CA THR A 2 -8.22 19.94 -18.72
C THR A 2 -7.77 18.90 -17.69
N LYS A 3 -7.33 19.34 -16.50
CA LYS A 3 -6.93 18.44 -15.41
C LYS A 3 -8.15 17.59 -14.97
N PRO A 4 -7.96 16.33 -14.53
CA PRO A 4 -9.07 15.42 -14.22
C PRO A 4 -10.14 15.97 -13.28
N PHE A 5 -9.74 16.78 -12.29
CA PHE A 5 -10.64 17.30 -11.25
C PHE A 5 -10.84 18.82 -11.31
N SER A 6 -10.60 19.45 -12.47
CA SER A 6 -10.68 20.91 -12.62
C SER A 6 -12.02 21.53 -12.17
N GLU A 7 -13.06 20.71 -12.20
CA GLU A 7 -14.41 21.04 -11.78
C GLU A 7 -14.68 20.77 -10.30
N LEU A 8 -13.86 20.03 -9.55
CA LEU A 8 -14.13 19.67 -8.16
C LEU A 8 -13.66 20.74 -7.17
N ARG A 9 -14.44 20.90 -6.08
CA ARG A 9 -14.02 21.67 -4.89
C ARG A 9 -13.99 20.75 -3.69
N VAL A 10 -12.86 20.77 -2.99
CA VAL A 10 -12.61 19.96 -1.79
C VAL A 10 -12.29 20.89 -0.64
N VAL A 11 -12.96 20.70 0.49
CA VAL A 11 -12.61 21.38 1.75
C VAL A 11 -11.84 20.40 2.63
N GLU A 12 -10.64 20.75 3.03
CA GLU A 12 -9.84 20.02 4.02
C GLU A 12 -9.97 20.74 5.36
N LEU A 13 -10.58 20.07 6.36
CA LEU A 13 -10.51 20.50 7.75
C LEU A 13 -9.27 19.86 8.37
N ALA A 14 -8.29 20.71 8.72
CA ALA A 14 -6.99 20.28 9.21
C ALA A 14 -7.11 19.40 10.47
N GLY A 15 -6.31 18.33 10.55
CA GLY A 15 -6.20 17.57 11.80
C GLY A 15 -5.37 16.28 11.78
N SER A 16 -4.88 15.82 10.61
CA SER A 16 -3.86 14.77 10.53
C SER A 16 -3.13 14.77 9.19
N HIS A 17 -1.98 14.10 9.10
CA HIS A 17 -1.28 13.92 7.81
C HIS A 17 -2.05 13.03 6.84
N ALA A 18 -2.88 12.11 7.34
CA ALA A 18 -3.69 11.24 6.50
C ALA A 18 -4.70 12.06 5.68
N GLY A 19 -5.42 12.99 6.34
CA GLY A 19 -6.32 13.91 5.64
C GLY A 19 -5.59 14.88 4.71
N ALA A 20 -4.44 15.40 5.14
CA ALA A 20 -3.62 16.30 4.32
C ALA A 20 -3.12 15.62 3.03
N PHE A 21 -2.73 14.35 3.11
CA PHE A 21 -2.30 13.55 1.97
C PHE A 21 -3.48 13.18 1.04
N ALA A 22 -4.65 12.84 1.61
CA ALA A 22 -5.86 12.63 0.81
C ALA A 22 -6.25 13.88 0.00
N ALA A 23 -6.20 15.05 0.64
CA ALA A 23 -6.45 16.34 0.00
C ALA A 23 -5.38 16.70 -1.03
N LYS A 24 -4.10 16.35 -0.78
CA LYS A 24 -3.01 16.50 -1.75
C LYS A 24 -3.32 15.79 -3.06
N MET A 25 -3.79 14.53 -2.99
CA MET A 25 -4.14 13.78 -4.21
C MET A 25 -5.21 14.50 -5.03
N PHE A 26 -6.21 15.13 -4.41
CA PHE A 26 -7.17 15.97 -5.14
C PHE A 26 -6.50 17.19 -5.80
N ALA A 27 -5.62 17.89 -5.08
CA ALA A 27 -4.93 19.08 -5.59
C ALA A 27 -4.00 18.76 -6.76
N ASP A 28 -3.20 17.70 -6.63
CA ASP A 28 -2.23 17.26 -7.65
C ASP A 28 -2.91 16.94 -8.99
N TYR A 29 -4.12 16.37 -8.95
CA TYR A 29 -4.94 16.08 -10.13
C TYR A 29 -5.97 17.16 -10.48
N GLY A 30 -5.85 18.36 -9.87
CA GLY A 30 -6.44 19.60 -10.37
C GLY A 30 -7.68 20.14 -9.68
N ALA A 31 -8.09 19.57 -8.55
CA ALA A 31 -9.22 20.10 -7.78
C ALA A 31 -8.89 21.44 -7.12
N GLN A 32 -9.91 22.28 -6.93
CA GLN A 32 -9.82 23.43 -6.02
C GLN A 32 -9.88 22.93 -4.58
N VAL A 33 -8.72 22.73 -3.96
CA VAL A 33 -8.61 22.30 -2.56
C VAL A 33 -8.45 23.51 -1.64
N VAL A 34 -9.39 23.68 -0.71
CA VAL A 34 -9.36 24.73 0.32
C VAL A 34 -9.07 24.08 1.66
N LYS A 35 -7.89 24.36 2.20
CA LYS A 35 -7.50 23.95 3.55
C LYS A 35 -7.93 25.03 4.55
N VAL A 36 -8.84 24.66 5.45
CA VAL A 36 -9.29 25.51 6.54
C VAL A 36 -8.33 25.33 7.71
N VAL A 37 -7.69 26.41 8.10
CA VAL A 37 -6.72 26.48 9.20
C VAL A 37 -7.34 27.26 10.36
N PRO A 38 -7.28 26.74 11.59
CA PRO A 38 -7.72 27.49 12.76
C PRO A 38 -7.03 28.85 12.93
N PRO A 39 -7.67 29.86 13.54
CA PRO A 39 -7.05 31.18 13.77
C PRO A 39 -5.79 31.17 14.64
N ASP A 40 -5.57 30.11 15.41
CA ASP A 40 -4.36 29.88 16.20
C ASP A 40 -3.22 29.19 15.41
N GLY A 41 -3.45 28.88 14.14
CA GLY A 41 -2.48 28.31 13.21
C GLY A 41 -2.77 26.87 12.83
N ASP A 42 -2.06 26.37 11.81
CA ASP A 42 -2.17 24.97 11.41
C ASP A 42 -1.32 24.12 12.37
N PRO A 43 -1.93 23.14 13.06
CA PRO A 43 -1.20 22.28 14.00
C PRO A 43 -0.07 21.47 13.34
N LEU A 44 -0.11 21.31 12.01
CA LEU A 44 0.89 20.55 11.25
C LEU A 44 1.98 21.44 10.64
N ILE A 45 1.93 22.78 10.78
CA ILE A 45 2.76 23.72 10.02
C ILE A 45 4.26 23.51 10.20
N HIS A 46 4.69 23.09 11.39
CA HIS A 46 6.10 22.86 11.73
C HIS A 46 6.49 21.38 11.72
N HIS A 47 5.62 20.48 11.22
CA HIS A 47 5.95 19.06 11.19
C HIS A 47 6.97 18.76 10.09
N GLY A 48 8.08 18.12 10.49
CA GLY A 48 9.19 17.74 9.62
C GLY A 48 10.39 18.65 9.82
N GLU A 49 11.37 18.53 8.92
CA GLU A 49 12.54 19.39 8.93
C GLU A 49 12.16 20.78 8.41
N LEU A 50 12.56 21.83 9.13
CA LEU A 50 12.18 23.20 8.77
C LEU A 50 12.85 23.62 7.47
N LEU A 51 12.05 24.02 6.49
CA LEU A 51 12.53 24.55 5.21
C LEU A 51 13.10 25.96 5.39
N ASN A 52 14.14 26.26 4.63
CA ASN A 52 14.68 27.62 4.56
C ASN A 52 13.62 28.57 3.99
N ALA A 53 13.59 29.82 4.49
CA ALA A 53 12.62 30.86 4.14
C ALA A 53 12.52 31.23 2.63
N HIS A 54 13.35 30.63 1.77
CA HIS A 54 13.40 30.92 0.34
C HIS A 54 12.52 30.01 -0.52
N SER A 55 12.06 28.85 -0.01
CA SER A 55 11.44 27.82 -0.85
C SER A 55 9.91 27.90 -0.96
N LEU A 56 9.21 28.63 -0.08
CA LEU A 56 7.73 28.74 -0.09
C LEU A 56 7.16 30.10 0.39
N GLY A 57 7.98 31.17 0.43
CA GLY A 57 7.53 32.54 0.73
C GLY A 57 7.17 32.84 2.20
N ASP A 58 6.95 31.83 3.04
CA ASP A 58 6.88 31.93 4.51
C ASP A 58 8.16 31.38 5.14
N SER A 59 8.72 32.07 6.15
CA SER A 59 9.79 31.54 6.99
C SER A 59 9.24 30.56 8.02
N ASP A 60 9.82 29.35 8.08
CA ASP A 60 9.64 28.28 9.08
C ASP A 60 8.45 27.29 8.89
N VAL A 61 8.25 26.75 7.67
CA VAL A 61 7.35 25.58 7.46
C VAL A 61 8.12 24.26 7.46
N GLY A 62 7.54 23.20 8.02
CA GLY A 62 8.13 21.88 8.04
C GLY A 62 7.97 21.13 6.71
N SER A 63 8.92 20.25 6.38
CA SER A 63 8.97 19.46 5.13
C SER A 63 7.70 18.64 4.90
N ILE A 64 7.11 18.03 5.93
CA ILE A 64 5.88 17.23 5.79
C ILE A 64 4.70 18.13 5.40
N TRP A 65 4.60 19.30 6.03
CA TRP A 65 3.56 20.27 5.70
C TRP A 65 3.70 20.77 4.27
N ALA A 66 4.92 21.13 3.86
CA ALA A 66 5.22 21.60 2.52
C ALA A 66 4.86 20.55 1.45
N PHE A 67 5.29 19.30 1.65
CA PHE A 67 4.96 18.19 0.75
C PHE A 67 3.45 18.00 0.60
N CYS A 68 2.70 18.03 1.71
CA CYS A 68 1.26 17.80 1.70
C CYS A 68 0.43 18.96 1.15
N ASN A 69 0.92 20.20 1.15
CA ASN A 69 0.09 21.40 0.93
C ASN A 69 0.35 22.16 -0.36
N THR A 70 1.20 21.64 -1.24
CA THR A 70 1.35 22.18 -2.60
C THR A 70 0.01 22.26 -3.33
N SER A 71 -0.18 23.32 -4.10
CA SER A 71 -1.36 23.58 -4.95
C SER A 71 -2.69 23.74 -4.21
N LYS A 72 -2.65 24.02 -2.91
CA LYS A 72 -3.85 24.27 -2.10
C LYS A 72 -4.08 25.76 -1.83
N PHE A 73 -5.34 26.11 -1.60
CA PHE A 73 -5.72 27.40 -1.03
C PHE A 73 -5.79 27.28 0.50
N VAL A 74 -5.14 28.18 1.23
CA VAL A 74 -5.13 28.20 2.70
C VAL A 74 -6.04 29.31 3.18
N LEU A 75 -7.04 28.95 3.99
CA LEU A 75 -8.06 29.84 4.53
C LEU A 75 -8.03 29.78 6.05
N GLU A 76 -7.70 30.90 6.69
CA GLU A 76 -7.74 31.01 8.15
C GLU A 76 -9.17 31.30 8.62
N ALA A 77 -9.80 30.35 9.32
CA ALA A 77 -11.16 30.48 9.83
C ALA A 77 -11.48 29.41 10.89
N ASP A 78 -12.47 29.70 11.74
CA ASP A 78 -13.10 28.66 12.57
C ASP A 78 -13.90 27.70 11.68
N ALA A 79 -13.53 26.42 11.71
CA ALA A 79 -14.19 25.35 10.96
C ALA A 79 -15.70 25.22 11.25
N GLY A 80 -16.14 25.63 12.45
CA GLY A 80 -17.53 25.62 12.86
C GLY A 80 -18.35 26.83 12.41
N SER A 81 -17.71 27.87 11.85
CA SER A 81 -18.36 29.13 11.48
C SER A 81 -19.41 28.97 10.37
N ALA A 82 -20.37 29.92 10.32
CA ALA A 82 -21.44 29.90 9.31
C ALA A 82 -20.92 29.97 7.87
N ASP A 83 -19.82 30.72 7.67
CA ASP A 83 -19.20 30.89 6.36
C ASP A 83 -18.51 29.60 5.89
N ILE A 84 -17.80 28.90 6.77
CA ILE A 84 -17.20 27.61 6.44
C ILE A 84 -18.28 26.54 6.20
N ARG A 85 -19.34 26.50 7.01
CA ARG A 85 -20.49 25.61 6.74
C ARG A 85 -21.12 25.87 5.37
N ARG A 86 -21.22 27.13 4.95
CA ARG A 86 -21.70 27.52 3.62
C ARG A 86 -20.72 27.12 2.51
N LEU A 87 -19.41 27.30 2.72
CA LEU A 87 -18.39 26.84 1.77
C LEU A 87 -18.46 25.33 1.56
N ILE A 88 -18.58 24.57 2.65
CA ILE A 88 -18.70 23.11 2.64
C ILE A 88 -19.97 22.68 1.90
N SER A 89 -21.13 23.33 2.14
CA SER A 89 -22.37 22.97 1.45
C SER A 89 -22.35 23.23 -0.06
N GLN A 90 -21.42 24.07 -0.53
CA GLN A 90 -21.16 24.37 -1.95
C GLN A 90 -19.99 23.57 -2.53
N SER A 91 -19.45 22.61 -1.78
CA SER A 91 -18.30 21.79 -2.17
C SER A 91 -18.72 20.37 -2.55
N ASP A 92 -17.84 19.66 -3.25
CA ASP A 92 -18.07 18.28 -3.66
C ASP A 92 -17.67 17.29 -2.58
N VAL A 93 -16.57 17.59 -1.90
CA VAL A 93 -15.97 16.76 -0.86
C VAL A 93 -15.59 17.63 0.33
N VAL A 94 -15.80 17.12 1.54
CA VAL A 94 -15.15 17.60 2.75
C VAL A 94 -14.34 16.46 3.37
N ILE A 95 -13.10 16.75 3.75
CA ILE A 95 -12.20 15.81 4.41
C ILE A 95 -11.99 16.31 5.84
N GLU A 96 -12.43 15.53 6.81
CA GLU A 96 -12.11 15.73 8.23
C GLU A 96 -11.23 14.60 8.71
N SER A 97 -10.17 14.95 9.42
CA SER A 97 -9.27 13.93 9.97
C SER A 97 -8.70 14.38 11.30
N SER A 98 -8.32 13.42 12.16
CA SER A 98 -7.71 13.73 13.45
C SER A 98 -6.71 12.65 13.85
N ALA A 99 -5.52 13.09 14.28
CA ALA A 99 -4.52 12.31 14.99
C ALA A 99 -3.58 13.28 15.73
N PRO A 100 -3.16 12.99 16.99
CA PRO A 100 -3.33 11.72 17.67
C PRO A 100 -4.68 11.52 18.36
N ASP A 101 -5.52 12.54 18.43
CA ASP A 101 -6.80 12.49 19.13
C ASP A 101 -7.91 11.82 18.32
N PRO A 102 -8.97 11.32 18.98
CA PRO A 102 -10.19 10.87 18.30
C PRO A 102 -10.81 11.99 17.47
N LEU A 103 -11.34 11.64 16.29
CA LEU A 103 -12.03 12.59 15.43
C LEU A 103 -13.43 12.92 15.98
N THR A 104 -13.69 14.22 16.18
CA THR A 104 -15.04 14.76 16.41
C THR A 104 -15.51 15.46 15.13
N ALA A 105 -16.36 14.79 14.34
CA ALA A 105 -16.81 15.31 13.05
C ALA A 105 -17.75 16.52 13.22
N VAL A 106 -17.45 17.63 12.54
CA VAL A 106 -18.27 18.85 12.60
C VAL A 106 -19.31 18.94 11.49
N THR A 107 -19.16 18.14 10.41
CA THR A 107 -20.09 18.16 9.26
C THR A 107 -21.20 17.11 9.32
N GLU A 108 -21.25 16.29 10.36
CA GLU A 108 -22.25 15.21 10.50
C GLU A 108 -23.68 15.75 10.46
N GLN A 109 -23.92 16.92 11.06
CA GLN A 109 -25.24 17.58 11.13
C GLN A 109 -25.50 18.54 9.96
N LEU A 110 -24.60 18.65 8.98
CA LEU A 110 -24.76 19.58 7.86
C LEU A 110 -25.72 18.99 6.83
N GLU A 111 -26.83 19.68 6.55
CA GLU A 111 -27.78 19.32 5.49
C GLU A 111 -27.19 19.64 4.09
N ALA A 112 -26.48 18.68 3.52
CA ALA A 112 -25.93 18.75 2.16
C ALA A 112 -25.99 17.37 1.51
N SER A 113 -27.05 17.12 0.74
CA SER A 113 -27.37 15.78 0.20
C SER A 113 -26.39 15.29 -0.87
N ARG A 114 -25.68 16.19 -1.56
CA ARG A 114 -24.68 15.87 -2.60
C ARG A 114 -23.24 15.83 -2.11
N LEU A 115 -23.00 16.21 -0.87
CA LEU A 115 -21.66 16.30 -0.30
C LEU A 115 -21.12 14.91 0.04
N VAL A 116 -19.91 14.61 -0.41
CA VAL A 116 -19.14 13.45 0.05
C VAL A 116 -18.36 13.87 1.30
N ARG A 117 -18.60 13.18 2.42
CA ARG A 117 -17.93 13.46 3.71
C ARG A 117 -16.89 12.37 3.97
N VAL A 118 -15.62 12.74 4.09
CA VAL A 118 -14.53 11.79 4.32
C VAL A 118 -14.03 11.97 5.76
N TYR A 119 -14.06 10.89 6.52
CA TYR A 119 -13.62 10.83 7.91
C TYR A 119 -12.44 9.88 8.04
N ILE A 120 -11.30 10.41 8.51
CA ILE A 120 -10.07 9.63 8.69
C ILE A 120 -9.56 9.78 10.13
N SER A 121 -9.40 8.67 10.83
CA SER A 121 -8.84 8.66 12.19
C SER A 121 -8.15 7.32 12.49
N PRO A 122 -7.36 7.21 13.58
CA PRO A 122 -6.69 5.96 13.91
C PRO A 122 -7.62 4.75 14.00
N PHE A 123 -8.72 4.88 14.73
CA PHE A 123 -9.64 3.78 15.07
C PHE A 123 -11.04 3.92 14.46
N GLY A 124 -11.25 4.93 13.59
CA GLY A 124 -12.57 5.25 13.04
C GLY A 124 -13.53 5.82 14.08
N LEU A 125 -14.78 6.07 13.67
CA LEU A 125 -15.80 6.75 14.48
C LEU A 125 -16.58 5.83 15.43
N SER A 126 -16.28 4.52 15.40
CA SER A 126 -17.01 3.51 16.17
C SER A 126 -16.11 2.34 16.59
N GLY A 127 -16.59 1.55 17.55
CA GLY A 127 -15.91 0.40 18.13
C GLY A 127 -15.10 0.73 19.39
N ALA A 128 -14.64 -0.29 20.10
CA ALA A 128 -14.08 -0.19 21.44
C ALA A 128 -12.85 0.74 21.59
N TRP A 129 -12.16 1.04 20.48
CA TRP A 129 -10.97 1.88 20.45
C TRP A 129 -11.22 3.26 19.83
N SER A 130 -12.45 3.60 19.41
CA SER A 130 -12.74 4.88 18.72
C SER A 130 -12.35 6.13 19.52
N ASN A 131 -12.35 6.03 20.85
CA ASN A 131 -12.01 7.12 21.76
C ASN A 131 -10.54 7.08 22.24
N ARG A 132 -9.70 6.21 21.68
CA ARG A 132 -8.28 6.11 22.03
C ARG A 132 -7.44 7.08 21.21
N ARG A 133 -6.33 7.50 21.79
CA ARG A 133 -5.31 8.32 21.12
C ARG A 133 -4.29 7.42 20.44
N SER A 134 -3.82 7.76 19.24
CA SER A 134 -2.78 7.01 18.55
C SER A 134 -2.04 7.86 17.53
N ASN A 135 -0.78 7.56 17.32
CA ASN A 135 0.03 8.15 16.26
C ASN A 135 0.63 7.06 15.36
N VAL A 136 1.41 7.45 14.35
CA VAL A 136 2.02 6.50 13.40
C VAL A 136 2.80 5.37 14.08
N PHE A 137 3.45 5.63 15.22
CA PHE A 137 4.24 4.65 15.96
C PHE A 137 3.34 3.59 16.61
N THR A 138 2.28 4.00 17.31
CA THR A 138 1.34 3.06 17.94
C THR A 138 0.39 2.41 16.94
N ASP A 139 0.11 3.04 15.79
CA ASP A 139 -0.65 2.42 14.71
C ASP A 139 0.12 1.27 14.05
N ASP A 140 1.43 1.44 13.81
CA ASP A 140 2.31 0.38 13.27
C ASP A 140 2.38 -0.81 14.24
N ALA A 141 2.35 -0.55 15.55
CA ALA A 141 2.28 -1.57 16.59
C ALA A 141 0.91 -2.29 16.63
N ALA A 142 -0.18 -1.54 16.74
CA ALA A 142 -1.54 -2.07 16.89
C ALA A 142 -2.03 -2.82 15.64
N SER A 143 -1.50 -2.49 14.47
CA SER A 143 -1.83 -3.16 13.20
C SER A 143 -0.98 -4.40 12.91
N GLY A 144 0.01 -4.69 13.75
CA GLY A 144 0.90 -5.85 13.67
C GLY A 144 2.01 -5.77 12.63
N HIS A 145 2.15 -4.64 11.95
CA HIS A 145 3.27 -4.42 11.02
C HIS A 145 4.61 -4.32 11.75
N MET A 146 4.65 -3.63 12.90
CA MET A 146 5.86 -3.49 13.70
C MET A 146 6.37 -4.84 14.24
N TYR A 147 5.46 -5.79 14.54
CA TYR A 147 5.80 -7.10 15.10
C TYR A 147 6.80 -7.91 14.23
N LEU A 148 6.75 -7.71 12.91
CA LEU A 148 7.56 -8.44 11.94
C LEU A 148 8.94 -7.82 11.68
N ASN A 149 9.24 -6.66 12.25
CA ASN A 149 10.48 -5.95 11.98
C ASN A 149 11.54 -6.26 13.03
N GLY A 150 12.75 -6.60 12.57
CA GLY A 150 13.94 -6.76 13.40
C GLY A 150 14.29 -8.20 13.77
N GLU A 151 15.26 -8.33 14.69
CA GLU A 151 15.83 -9.62 15.05
C GLU A 151 14.95 -10.36 16.06
N ALA A 152 14.92 -11.69 15.96
CA ALA A 152 14.11 -12.55 16.83
C ALA A 152 14.44 -12.40 18.33
N ASN A 153 15.68 -12.04 18.67
CA ASN A 153 16.18 -11.90 20.04
C ASN A 153 16.18 -10.45 20.56
N ARG A 154 15.76 -9.46 19.77
CA ARG A 154 15.67 -8.05 20.16
C ARG A 154 14.24 -7.55 20.11
N HIS A 155 14.03 -6.34 20.64
CA HIS A 155 12.74 -5.66 20.51
C HIS A 155 12.42 -5.39 19.03
N PRO A 156 11.16 -5.52 18.61
CA PRO A 156 10.74 -5.06 17.30
C PRO A 156 10.96 -3.55 17.13
N PHE A 157 11.15 -3.10 15.89
CA PHE A 157 11.29 -1.68 15.60
C PHE A 157 10.27 -1.18 14.56
N ARG A 158 9.91 0.10 14.65
CA ARG A 158 8.98 0.78 13.75
C ARG A 158 9.49 0.83 12.31
N ARG A 159 8.58 0.87 11.34
CA ARG A 159 8.95 1.39 10.03
C ARG A 159 9.27 2.88 10.11
N HIS A 160 10.20 3.35 9.30
CA HIS A 160 10.46 4.78 9.13
C HIS A 160 9.34 5.45 8.31
N GLY A 161 9.19 6.78 8.39
CA GLY A 161 8.18 7.52 7.64
C GLY A 161 6.74 7.44 8.15
N ARG A 162 5.83 8.03 7.36
CA ARG A 162 4.39 8.19 7.65
C ARG A 162 3.49 7.24 6.89
N HIS A 163 4.01 6.07 6.55
CA HIS A 163 3.34 5.09 5.69
C HIS A 163 1.91 4.74 6.14
N THR A 164 1.65 4.63 7.44
CA THR A 164 0.31 4.36 7.99
C THR A 164 -0.68 5.47 7.65
N GLU A 165 -0.31 6.72 7.89
CA GLU A 165 -1.16 7.89 7.65
C GLU A 165 -1.39 8.07 6.13
N TYR A 166 -0.36 7.91 5.31
CA TYR A 166 -0.48 8.01 3.84
C TYR A 166 -1.29 6.88 3.23
N ALA A 167 -1.21 5.66 3.78
CA ALA A 167 -2.09 4.56 3.37
C ALA A 167 -3.56 4.87 3.69
N ALA A 168 -3.86 5.35 4.90
CA ALA A 168 -5.21 5.75 5.27
C ALA A 168 -5.71 6.93 4.41
N GLY A 169 -4.86 7.92 4.15
CA GLY A 169 -5.15 9.04 3.24
C GLY A 169 -5.45 8.58 1.82
N MET A 170 -4.68 7.64 1.28
CA MET A 170 -4.91 7.06 -0.05
C MET A 170 -6.23 6.27 -0.11
N TYR A 171 -6.58 5.49 0.92
CA TYR A 171 -7.90 4.86 1.00
C TYR A 171 -9.03 5.89 1.13
N GLY A 172 -8.82 6.98 1.85
CA GLY A 172 -9.77 8.10 1.94
C GLY A 172 -10.02 8.74 0.57
N PHE A 173 -8.95 8.96 -0.20
CA PHE A 173 -9.03 9.46 -1.59
C PHE A 173 -9.78 8.48 -2.51
N ILE A 174 -9.43 7.18 -2.48
CA ILE A 174 -10.11 6.13 -3.26
C ILE A 174 -11.60 6.08 -2.90
N GLY A 175 -11.92 6.10 -1.60
CA GLY A 175 -13.30 6.07 -1.12
C GLY A 175 -14.09 7.31 -1.53
N ALA A 176 -13.46 8.49 -1.49
CA ALA A 176 -14.06 9.73 -1.96
C ALA A 176 -14.37 9.69 -3.46
N LEU A 177 -13.45 9.21 -4.30
CA LEU A 177 -13.68 9.06 -5.73
C LEU A 177 -14.76 8.02 -6.04
N ALA A 178 -14.76 6.89 -5.36
CA ALA A 178 -15.81 5.89 -5.51
C ALA A 178 -17.18 6.46 -5.12
N ALA A 179 -17.24 7.24 -4.03
CA ALA A 179 -18.45 7.94 -3.62
C ALA A 179 -18.91 9.02 -4.63
N LEU A 180 -17.97 9.75 -5.25
CA LEU A 180 -18.27 10.72 -6.30
C LEU A 180 -18.81 10.03 -7.57
N ILE A 181 -18.22 8.91 -7.99
CA ILE A 181 -18.72 8.10 -9.12
C ILE A 181 -20.15 7.60 -8.83
N ALA A 182 -20.39 7.09 -7.62
CA ALA A 182 -21.72 6.68 -7.19
C ALA A 182 -22.71 7.86 -7.14
N ARG A 183 -22.26 9.06 -6.75
CA ARG A 183 -23.08 10.28 -6.73
C ARG A 183 -23.57 10.68 -8.11
N GLU A 184 -22.78 10.46 -9.16
CA GLU A 184 -23.22 10.75 -10.54
C GLU A 184 -24.38 9.85 -10.97
N SER A 185 -24.42 8.60 -10.50
CA SER A 185 -25.54 7.68 -10.77
C SER A 185 -26.76 7.92 -9.87
N THR A 186 -26.52 8.18 -8.58
CA THR A 186 -27.57 8.23 -7.55
C THR A 186 -28.13 9.62 -7.29
N GLY A 187 -27.40 10.67 -7.66
CA GLY A 187 -27.74 12.05 -7.34
C GLY A 187 -27.40 12.47 -5.90
N GLU A 188 -26.91 11.56 -5.05
CA GLU A 188 -26.64 11.79 -3.62
C GLU A 188 -25.19 11.49 -3.25
N GLY A 189 -24.61 12.32 -2.39
CA GLY A 189 -23.33 12.08 -1.73
C GLY A 189 -23.49 11.09 -0.59
N GLN A 190 -22.38 10.75 0.06
CA GLN A 190 -22.37 9.81 1.18
C GLN A 190 -21.15 10.03 2.08
N THR A 191 -21.13 9.32 3.20
CA THR A 191 -19.99 9.30 4.10
C THR A 191 -19.02 8.21 3.68
N VAL A 192 -17.73 8.55 3.72
CA VAL A 192 -16.57 7.67 3.56
C VAL A 192 -15.83 7.68 4.89
N GLU A 193 -15.75 6.54 5.56
CA GLU A 193 -14.97 6.41 6.80
C GLU A 193 -13.79 5.46 6.57
N VAL A 194 -12.60 5.88 7.01
CA VAL A 194 -11.36 5.09 6.95
C VAL A 194 -10.66 5.12 8.31
N SER A 195 -10.31 3.94 8.83
CA SER A 195 -9.45 3.79 10.01
C SER A 195 -8.00 3.50 9.58
N HIS A 196 -7.02 4.07 10.28
CA HIS A 196 -5.61 3.71 10.09
C HIS A 196 -5.37 2.23 10.33
N ILE A 197 -5.93 1.67 11.42
CA ILE A 197 -5.77 0.25 11.75
C ILE A 197 -6.40 -0.65 10.68
N GLU A 198 -7.62 -0.36 10.23
CA GLU A 198 -8.26 -1.14 9.16
C GLU A 198 -7.45 -1.09 7.86
N ALA A 199 -6.95 0.10 7.48
CA ALA A 199 -6.09 0.29 6.32
C ALA A 199 -4.81 -0.56 6.42
N MET A 200 -4.13 -0.50 7.56
CA MET A 200 -2.90 -1.26 7.80
C MET A 200 -3.14 -2.78 7.81
N VAL A 201 -4.17 -3.26 8.51
CA VAL A 201 -4.50 -4.70 8.54
C VAL A 201 -4.90 -5.18 7.14
N ALA A 202 -5.60 -4.36 6.36
CA ALA A 202 -5.92 -4.65 4.96
C ALA A 202 -4.68 -4.76 4.06
N MET A 203 -3.56 -4.12 4.41
CA MET A 203 -2.27 -4.22 3.70
C MET A 203 -1.37 -5.33 4.26
N HIS A 204 -1.57 -5.76 5.51
CA HIS A 204 -0.73 -6.74 6.20
C HIS A 204 -0.94 -8.20 5.77
N GLN A 205 -2.15 -8.51 5.29
CA GLN A 205 -2.89 -9.79 5.23
C GLN A 205 -2.16 -11.15 5.06
N HIS A 206 -0.89 -11.17 4.66
CA HIS A 206 -0.11 -12.38 4.52
C HIS A 206 -0.03 -13.19 5.82
N THR A 207 0.21 -12.55 6.97
CA THR A 207 0.33 -13.25 8.26
C THR A 207 -1.02 -13.72 8.79
N THR A 208 -2.08 -12.91 8.62
CA THR A 208 -3.44 -13.31 9.01
C THR A 208 -3.92 -14.49 8.18
N THR A 209 -3.48 -14.61 6.93
CA THR A 209 -3.71 -15.79 6.08
C THR A 209 -3.02 -17.04 6.66
N MET A 210 -1.75 -16.95 7.05
CA MET A 210 -1.03 -18.08 7.67
C MET A 210 -1.70 -18.56 8.97
N TRP A 211 -2.20 -17.61 9.77
CA TRP A 211 -2.94 -17.91 10.98
C TRP A 211 -4.28 -18.60 10.68
N THR A 212 -5.10 -18.06 9.77
CA THR A 212 -6.42 -18.63 9.45
C THR A 212 -6.35 -19.96 8.72
N HIS A 213 -5.25 -20.23 7.99
CA HIS A 213 -5.08 -21.47 7.22
C HIS A 213 -4.40 -22.56 8.04
N ALA A 214 -3.35 -22.24 8.78
CA ALA A 214 -2.48 -23.24 9.42
C ALA A 214 -2.27 -23.02 10.92
N GLY A 215 -2.90 -22.01 11.53
CA GLY A 215 -2.63 -21.63 12.93
C GLY A 215 -1.19 -21.14 13.16
N HIS A 216 -0.51 -20.71 12.10
CA HIS A 216 0.89 -20.30 12.16
C HIS A 216 1.02 -18.79 12.42
N ILE A 217 1.77 -18.42 13.46
CA ILE A 217 2.16 -17.03 13.73
C ILE A 217 3.54 -16.80 13.11
N LEU A 218 3.58 -16.00 12.03
CA LEU A 218 4.84 -15.58 11.42
C LEU A 218 5.60 -14.66 12.39
N ARG A 219 6.84 -15.03 12.72
CA ARG A 219 7.71 -14.25 13.61
C ARG A 219 8.80 -13.54 12.82
N ARG A 220 9.31 -12.42 13.36
CA ARG A 220 10.47 -11.70 12.83
C ARG A 220 11.73 -12.58 12.86
N ASP A 221 12.51 -12.57 11.79
CA ASP A 221 13.75 -13.36 11.61
C ASP A 221 14.89 -12.50 11.02
N GLY A 222 14.88 -11.22 11.34
CA GLY A 222 15.81 -10.23 10.79
C GLY A 222 15.59 -9.99 9.29
N ASN A 223 16.69 -9.90 8.52
CA ASN A 223 16.64 -9.61 7.08
C ASN A 223 16.29 -10.82 6.20
N ALA A 224 16.30 -12.04 6.75
CA ALA A 224 15.97 -13.23 5.99
C ALA A 224 14.44 -13.35 5.82
N GLN A 225 13.99 -13.59 4.60
CA GLN A 225 12.59 -13.96 4.38
C GLN A 225 12.29 -15.35 4.99
N PRO A 226 11.26 -15.51 5.83
CA PRO A 226 10.85 -16.81 6.37
C PRO A 226 10.42 -17.81 5.26
N GLY A 227 10.42 -19.11 5.55
CA GLY A 227 10.01 -20.15 4.57
C GLY A 227 11.09 -20.52 3.54
N MET A 228 10.68 -21.03 2.37
CA MET A 228 11.58 -21.56 1.33
C MET A 228 12.24 -20.52 0.40
N TRP A 229 11.78 -19.27 0.44
CA TRP A 229 12.22 -18.21 -0.47
C TRP A 229 13.58 -17.66 -0.05
N HIS A 230 14.66 -18.18 -0.63
CA HIS A 230 16.03 -17.82 -0.26
C HIS A 230 17.03 -17.98 -1.44
N PRO A 231 17.97 -17.03 -1.64
CA PRO A 231 18.21 -15.80 -0.86
C PRO A 231 17.16 -14.72 -1.13
N ALA A 232 16.68 -14.07 -0.07
CA ALA A 232 15.70 -12.99 -0.13
C ALA A 232 15.90 -12.05 1.07
N GLY A 233 16.68 -10.98 0.90
CA GLY A 233 17.11 -10.11 1.99
C GLY A 233 18.20 -9.10 1.61
N VAL A 234 18.63 -8.32 2.62
CA VAL A 234 19.69 -7.32 2.53
C VAL A 234 21.04 -7.99 2.84
N TYR A 235 22.03 -7.76 1.98
CA TYR A 235 23.39 -8.27 2.08
C TYR A 235 24.41 -7.14 1.94
N GLU A 236 25.55 -7.28 2.60
CA GLU A 236 26.71 -6.40 2.39
C GLU A 236 27.39 -6.75 1.06
N CYS A 237 27.86 -5.72 0.35
CA CYS A 237 28.69 -5.80 -0.85
C CYS A 237 29.92 -4.88 -0.72
N ALA A 238 30.78 -4.81 -1.73
CA ALA A 238 32.08 -4.14 -1.64
C ALA A 238 31.99 -2.63 -1.29
N ASP A 239 30.88 -2.00 -1.66
CA ASP A 239 30.63 -0.55 -1.61
C ASP A 239 29.39 -0.16 -0.78
N GLY A 240 28.72 -1.12 -0.12
CA GLY A 240 27.51 -0.85 0.63
C GLY A 240 26.63 -2.08 0.82
N PHE A 241 25.36 -1.97 0.45
CA PHE A 241 24.37 -3.03 0.61
C PHE A 241 23.57 -3.28 -0.68
N ILE A 242 23.25 -4.55 -0.92
CA ILE A 242 22.44 -5.02 -2.03
C ILE A 242 21.24 -5.81 -1.47
N PHE A 243 20.07 -5.61 -2.05
CA PHE A 243 18.93 -6.49 -1.84
C PHE A 243 18.93 -7.59 -2.90
N LEU A 244 18.92 -8.86 -2.48
CA LEU A 244 18.70 -10.00 -3.37
C LEU A 244 17.27 -10.50 -3.19
N GLY A 245 16.51 -10.65 -4.28
CA GLY A 245 15.09 -11.03 -4.28
C GLY A 245 14.80 -12.42 -4.88
N HIS A 246 15.77 -13.34 -4.86
CA HIS A 246 15.67 -14.64 -5.53
C HIS A 246 14.83 -15.65 -4.74
N ALA A 247 13.52 -15.47 -4.79
CA ALA A 247 12.56 -16.35 -4.13
C ALA A 247 12.54 -17.80 -4.68
N THR A 248 13.04 -18.04 -5.91
CA THR A 248 13.02 -19.36 -6.58
C THR A 248 14.33 -19.66 -7.30
N GLY A 249 14.64 -20.96 -7.44
CA GLY A 249 15.80 -21.48 -8.17
C GLY A 249 15.84 -21.04 -9.64
N THR A 250 14.69 -20.91 -10.30
CA THR A 250 14.59 -20.51 -11.72
C THR A 250 15.22 -19.15 -12.02
N LYS A 251 15.26 -18.25 -11.03
CA LYS A 251 15.94 -16.94 -11.14
C LYS A 251 17.34 -16.97 -10.53
N LEU A 252 17.51 -17.71 -9.43
CA LEU A 252 18.79 -17.78 -8.72
C LEU A 252 19.89 -18.48 -9.53
N GLU A 253 19.54 -19.58 -10.19
CA GLU A 253 20.52 -20.42 -10.87
C GLU A 253 21.22 -19.70 -12.03
N PRO A 254 20.51 -19.07 -12.99
CA PRO A 254 21.17 -18.29 -14.05
C PRO A 254 22.04 -17.16 -13.50
N PHE A 255 21.61 -16.50 -12.43
CA PHE A 255 22.38 -15.43 -11.78
C PHE A 255 23.69 -15.92 -11.18
N LEU A 256 23.64 -16.98 -10.37
CA LEU A 256 24.84 -17.53 -9.75
C LEU A 256 25.76 -18.18 -10.78
N GLN A 257 25.22 -18.82 -11.83
CA GLN A 257 26.04 -19.34 -12.93
C GLN A 257 26.80 -18.21 -13.63
N ALA A 258 26.13 -17.11 -13.96
CA ALA A 258 26.76 -15.95 -14.58
C ALA A 258 27.81 -15.28 -13.66
N GLY A 259 27.59 -15.32 -12.35
CA GLY A 259 28.55 -14.87 -11.32
C GLY A 259 29.69 -15.85 -10.99
N GLY A 260 29.77 -17.02 -11.64
CA GLY A 260 30.78 -18.06 -11.34
C GLY A 260 30.52 -18.88 -10.06
N MET A 261 29.35 -18.72 -9.46
CA MET A 261 28.91 -19.36 -8.21
C MET A 261 27.96 -20.55 -8.44
N GLY A 262 27.84 -21.05 -9.67
CA GLY A 262 26.96 -22.18 -10.01
C GLY A 262 27.25 -23.47 -9.23
N HIS A 263 28.50 -23.68 -8.81
CA HIS A 263 28.93 -24.82 -8.00
C HIS A 263 28.20 -24.94 -6.64
N LEU A 264 27.53 -23.87 -6.17
CA LEU A 264 26.73 -23.94 -4.96
C LEU A 264 25.57 -24.94 -5.09
N PHE A 265 25.04 -25.16 -6.29
CA PHE A 265 23.96 -26.13 -6.51
C PHE A 265 24.44 -27.60 -6.47
N ASP A 266 25.75 -27.85 -6.52
CA ASP A 266 26.31 -29.19 -6.34
C ASP A 266 26.22 -29.67 -4.89
N ASP A 267 26.06 -28.74 -3.93
CA ASP A 267 25.81 -29.07 -2.53
C ASP A 267 24.32 -29.44 -2.34
N PRO A 268 24.00 -30.67 -1.88
CA PRO A 268 22.62 -31.10 -1.68
C PRO A 268 21.83 -30.21 -0.71
N ARG A 269 22.51 -29.46 0.18
CA ARG A 269 21.87 -28.48 1.05
C ARG A 269 21.28 -27.30 0.27
N PHE A 270 21.78 -27.02 -0.94
CA PHE A 270 21.43 -25.83 -1.71
C PHE A 270 20.75 -26.11 -3.06
N ALA A 271 20.66 -27.36 -3.47
CA ALA A 271 20.14 -27.75 -4.79
C ALA A 271 18.68 -27.32 -5.05
N THR A 272 17.81 -27.35 -4.03
CA THR A 272 16.36 -27.08 -4.17
C THR A 272 15.94 -25.87 -3.34
N ASN A 273 14.76 -25.30 -3.60
CA ASN A 273 14.25 -24.17 -2.80
C ASN A 273 14.05 -24.58 -1.34
N GLU A 274 13.51 -25.78 -1.15
CA GLU A 274 13.17 -26.40 0.10
C GLU A 274 14.44 -26.74 0.91
N SER A 275 15.49 -27.27 0.26
CA SER A 275 16.76 -27.53 0.93
C SER A 275 17.47 -26.22 1.30
N ARG A 276 17.51 -25.21 0.41
CA ARG A 276 18.09 -23.89 0.70
C ARG A 276 17.38 -23.20 1.84
N GLY A 277 16.04 -23.20 1.85
CA GLY A 277 15.23 -22.60 2.89
C GLY A 277 15.50 -23.15 4.29
N ARG A 278 15.94 -24.41 4.41
CA ARG A 278 16.36 -25.01 5.69
C ARG A 278 17.81 -24.69 6.06
N ASN A 279 18.63 -24.31 5.08
CA ASN A 279 20.07 -24.11 5.22
C ASN A 279 20.51 -22.66 4.97
N LYS A 280 19.62 -21.68 5.18
CA LYS A 280 19.84 -20.24 4.88
C LYS A 280 21.19 -19.71 5.37
N LYS A 281 21.48 -19.90 6.66
CA LYS A 281 22.74 -19.44 7.27
C LYS A 281 23.98 -20.03 6.59
N ALA A 282 23.93 -21.29 6.18
CA ALA A 282 25.03 -21.94 5.49
C ALA A 282 25.16 -21.45 4.03
N PHE A 283 24.04 -21.20 3.36
CA PHE A 283 24.00 -20.65 2.01
C PHE A 283 24.52 -19.20 1.99
N ASP A 284 24.03 -18.35 2.89
CA ASP A 284 24.49 -16.97 3.06
C ASP A 284 25.99 -16.89 3.36
N ALA A 285 26.50 -17.79 4.21
CA ALA A 285 27.93 -17.87 4.51
C ALA A 285 28.79 -18.23 3.29
N ALA A 286 28.26 -19.08 2.39
CA ALA A 286 28.94 -19.45 1.15
C ALA A 286 28.88 -18.33 0.09
N LEU A 287 27.78 -17.56 0.07
CA LEU A 287 27.56 -16.47 -0.89
C LEU A 287 28.32 -15.18 -0.51
N ARG A 288 28.45 -14.89 0.79
CA ARG A 288 28.99 -13.63 1.32
C ARG A 288 30.37 -13.24 0.76
N PRO A 289 31.39 -14.12 0.69
CA PRO A 289 32.70 -13.72 0.19
C PRO A 289 32.67 -13.18 -1.24
N TRP A 290 31.80 -13.77 -2.09
CA TRP A 290 31.60 -13.30 -3.45
C TRP A 290 30.90 -11.94 -3.46
N LEU A 291 29.79 -11.78 -2.73
CA LEU A 291 29.08 -10.48 -2.65
C LEU A 291 29.99 -9.35 -2.16
N MET A 292 30.82 -9.59 -1.15
CA MET A 292 31.77 -8.60 -0.62
C MET A 292 32.89 -8.25 -1.61
N SER A 293 33.05 -9.01 -2.69
CA SER A 293 34.01 -8.73 -3.76
C SER A 293 33.41 -7.98 -4.95
N GLN A 294 32.09 -7.79 -4.96
CA GLN A 294 31.36 -7.12 -6.04
C GLN A 294 30.78 -5.80 -5.53
N THR A 295 30.77 -4.78 -6.38
CA THR A 295 30.03 -3.56 -6.13
C THR A 295 28.53 -3.77 -6.33
N SER A 296 27.72 -2.93 -5.71
CA SER A 296 26.26 -2.90 -5.88
C SER A 296 25.87 -2.75 -7.35
N GLN A 297 26.58 -1.92 -8.11
CA GLN A 297 26.34 -1.71 -9.55
C GLN A 297 26.66 -2.95 -10.38
N GLU A 298 27.82 -3.62 -10.17
CA GLU A 298 28.17 -4.85 -10.88
C GLU A 298 27.14 -5.96 -10.67
N LEU A 299 26.63 -6.08 -9.43
CA LEU A 299 25.55 -7.02 -9.12
C LEU A 299 24.26 -6.66 -9.85
N CYS A 300 23.87 -5.37 -9.87
CA CYS A 300 22.68 -4.93 -10.58
C CYS A 300 22.78 -5.17 -12.10
N ASP A 301 23.93 -4.89 -12.71
CA ASP A 301 24.17 -5.13 -14.14
C ASP A 301 24.04 -6.64 -14.47
N LEU A 302 24.59 -7.50 -13.60
CA LEU A 302 24.44 -8.95 -13.71
C LEU A 302 22.98 -9.39 -13.53
N GLY A 303 22.25 -8.76 -12.61
CA GLY A 303 20.84 -9.00 -12.37
C GLY A 303 19.97 -8.64 -13.56
N GLU A 304 20.20 -7.48 -14.17
CA GLU A 304 19.53 -7.06 -15.40
C GLU A 304 19.81 -8.04 -16.55
N ALA A 305 21.07 -8.45 -16.75
CA ALA A 305 21.47 -9.40 -17.78
C ALA A 305 20.82 -10.79 -17.62
N THR A 306 20.47 -11.18 -16.39
CA THR A 306 19.88 -12.49 -16.07
C THR A 306 18.38 -12.43 -15.75
N PHE A 307 17.75 -11.26 -15.88
CA PHE A 307 16.36 -11.02 -15.48
C PHE A 307 16.07 -11.45 -14.03
N SER A 308 16.96 -11.08 -13.12
CA SER A 308 16.92 -11.39 -11.69
C SER A 308 16.46 -10.19 -10.85
N PRO A 309 15.55 -10.39 -9.88
CA PRO A 309 15.10 -9.31 -8.99
C PRO A 309 16.17 -8.98 -7.96
N MET A 310 16.83 -7.84 -8.12
CA MET A 310 17.75 -7.28 -7.14
C MET A 310 17.85 -5.77 -7.32
N GLY A 311 18.36 -5.09 -6.31
CA GLY A 311 18.59 -3.66 -6.37
C GLY A 311 19.49 -3.19 -5.24
N PRO A 312 20.15 -2.03 -5.43
CA PRO A 312 20.97 -1.43 -4.39
C PRO A 312 20.08 -0.97 -3.24
N VAL A 313 20.63 -0.96 -2.03
CA VAL A 313 19.99 -0.34 -0.86
C VAL A 313 20.48 1.09 -0.81
N TRP A 314 19.80 1.95 -1.55
CA TRP A 314 20.14 3.36 -1.64
C TRP A 314 19.74 4.12 -0.38
N SER A 315 20.43 5.23 -0.15
CA SER A 315 19.93 6.33 0.67
C SER A 315 18.86 7.15 -0.08
N THR A 316 18.16 8.04 0.64
CA THR A 316 17.24 8.99 0.02
C THR A 316 17.91 9.91 -1.00
N HIS A 317 19.19 10.26 -0.79
CA HIS A 317 19.96 11.11 -1.71
C HIS A 317 20.30 10.38 -3.01
N GLU A 318 20.77 9.14 -2.93
CA GLU A 318 21.05 8.34 -4.12
C GLU A 318 19.78 8.07 -4.94
N PHE A 319 18.63 7.92 -4.30
CA PHE A 319 17.36 7.81 -5.02
C PHE A 319 16.95 9.12 -5.72
N LEU A 320 17.19 10.28 -5.09
CA LEU A 320 16.98 11.60 -5.72
C LEU A 320 17.87 11.79 -6.96
N ASP A 321 19.09 11.27 -6.92
CA ASP A 321 20.09 11.36 -7.99
C ASP A 321 19.98 10.24 -9.05
N ASP A 322 19.03 9.32 -8.92
CA ASP A 322 18.91 8.17 -9.83
C ASP A 322 18.63 8.63 -11.28
N PRO A 323 19.52 8.31 -12.25
CA PRO A 323 19.32 8.65 -13.66
C PRO A 323 18.02 8.11 -14.25
N HIS A 324 17.51 7.01 -13.70
CA HIS A 324 16.22 6.47 -14.12
C HIS A 324 15.05 7.38 -13.71
N MET A 325 15.04 7.88 -12.47
CA MET A 325 14.00 8.79 -11.99
C MET A 325 14.08 10.15 -12.68
N ALA A 326 15.30 10.64 -12.96
CA ALA A 326 15.54 11.85 -13.73
C ALA A 326 15.02 11.72 -15.17
N ALA A 327 15.33 10.63 -15.88
CA ALA A 327 14.85 10.36 -17.24
C ALA A 327 13.32 10.23 -17.32
N ARG A 328 12.69 9.91 -16.19
CA ARG A 328 11.24 9.83 -16.06
C ARG A 328 10.61 11.15 -15.62
N GLU A 329 11.38 12.17 -15.24
CA GLU A 329 10.84 13.45 -14.73
C GLU A 329 9.92 13.24 -13.51
N PHE A 330 10.27 12.30 -12.64
CA PHE A 330 9.47 11.95 -11.48
C PHE A 330 9.52 13.02 -10.38
N PHE A 331 10.72 13.56 -10.13
CA PHE A 331 10.91 14.66 -9.22
C PHE A 331 10.64 15.99 -9.92
N VAL A 332 9.83 16.83 -9.28
CA VAL A 332 9.43 18.15 -9.76
C VAL A 332 9.81 19.21 -8.74
N PRO A 333 10.16 20.44 -9.16
CA PRO A 333 10.43 21.54 -8.23
C PRO A 333 9.27 21.74 -7.25
N LEU A 334 9.58 22.00 -5.98
CA LEU A 334 8.59 22.32 -4.94
C LEU A 334 7.91 23.67 -5.20
N ASP A 335 8.65 24.63 -5.76
CA ASP A 335 8.22 25.98 -6.13
C ASP A 335 8.86 26.36 -7.48
N ASP A 336 8.14 27.11 -8.31
CA ASP A 336 8.56 27.53 -9.65
C ASP A 336 9.50 28.74 -9.65
N GLU A 337 9.54 29.53 -8.57
CA GLU A 337 10.27 30.79 -8.59
C GLU A 337 11.66 30.78 -7.93
N ARG A 338 12.01 29.99 -6.91
CA ARG A 338 13.31 30.19 -6.17
C ARG A 338 13.99 28.99 -5.48
N GLY A 339 13.39 27.81 -5.38
CA GLY A 339 13.93 26.67 -4.61
C GLY A 339 14.81 25.69 -5.42
N THR A 340 15.73 24.98 -4.74
CA THR A 340 16.42 23.80 -5.31
C THR A 340 15.76 22.48 -4.92
N GLU A 341 14.83 22.52 -3.97
CA GLU A 341 14.15 21.35 -3.45
C GLU A 341 13.13 20.80 -4.46
N VAL A 342 13.08 19.48 -4.56
CA VAL A 342 12.15 18.74 -5.41
C VAL A 342 11.27 17.81 -4.58
N ILE A 343 10.08 17.51 -5.09
CA ILE A 343 9.16 16.54 -4.52
C ILE A 343 8.70 15.54 -5.59
N PRO A 344 8.22 14.34 -5.18
CA PRO A 344 7.53 13.44 -6.09
C PRO A 344 6.33 14.08 -6.76
N ARG A 345 6.15 13.86 -8.08
CA ARG A 345 4.98 14.34 -8.84
C ARG A 345 3.67 13.69 -8.40
N GLY A 346 3.72 12.45 -7.92
CA GLY A 346 2.54 11.66 -7.57
C GLY A 346 2.72 10.17 -7.92
N PRO A 347 1.80 9.31 -7.48
CA PRO A 347 2.04 7.87 -7.48
C PRO A 347 1.71 7.17 -8.80
N PHE A 348 1.14 7.89 -9.77
CA PHE A 348 0.77 7.39 -11.09
C PHE A 348 0.68 8.49 -12.15
N ARG A 349 0.77 8.08 -13.42
CA ARG A 349 0.68 8.92 -14.62
C ARG A 349 -0.57 8.57 -15.43
N LEU A 350 -1.15 9.55 -16.11
CA LEU A 350 -2.24 9.34 -17.07
C LEU A 350 -1.76 9.69 -18.49
N GLY A 351 -2.14 8.91 -19.50
CA GLY A 351 -1.82 9.15 -20.91
C GLY A 351 -0.32 9.22 -21.24
N SER A 352 0.01 9.93 -22.32
CA SER A 352 1.38 10.37 -22.67
C SER A 352 1.74 11.74 -22.07
N ASP A 353 0.73 12.48 -21.63
CA ASP A 353 0.85 13.85 -21.16
C ASP A 353 0.68 13.90 -19.64
N LEU A 354 1.59 14.60 -18.98
CA LEU A 354 1.64 14.81 -17.54
C LEU A 354 0.36 15.55 -17.06
N PRO A 355 -0.56 14.91 -16.32
CA PRO A 355 -1.67 15.62 -15.70
C PRO A 355 -1.12 16.30 -14.45
N GLY A 356 -0.97 17.62 -14.50
CA GLY A 356 -0.42 18.39 -13.39
C GLY A 356 0.87 19.08 -13.80
N GLY A 357 0.79 20.39 -14.06
CA GLY A 357 1.97 21.25 -14.10
C GLY A 357 2.73 21.19 -12.78
N SER A 358 3.87 21.90 -12.69
CA SER A 358 4.65 21.96 -11.46
C SER A 358 3.75 22.28 -10.25
N PRO A 359 3.97 21.63 -9.10
CA PRO A 359 3.31 21.99 -7.86
C PRO A 359 3.43 23.49 -7.63
N LEU A 360 2.34 24.13 -7.23
CA LEU A 360 2.36 25.55 -6.87
C LEU A 360 2.52 25.71 -5.35
N PRO A 361 3.15 26.78 -4.86
CA PRO A 361 3.10 27.10 -3.45
C PRO A 361 1.65 27.23 -2.94
N PRO A 362 1.38 26.89 -1.67
CA PRO A 362 0.08 27.11 -1.06
C PRO A 362 -0.27 28.60 -1.11
N THR A 363 -1.49 28.92 -1.52
CA THR A 363 -1.95 30.30 -1.70
C THR A 363 -2.91 30.70 -0.59
N ARG A 364 -2.60 31.74 0.19
CA ARG A 364 -3.53 32.28 1.19
C ARG A 364 -4.69 33.01 0.52
N VAL A 365 -5.91 32.76 0.98
CA VAL A 365 -7.16 33.37 0.45
C VAL A 365 -8.09 33.80 1.58
N ALA A 366 -8.98 34.74 1.30
CA ALA A 366 -10.11 35.06 2.16
C ALA A 366 -11.37 34.25 1.75
N VAL A 367 -12.32 34.11 2.67
CA VAL A 367 -13.62 33.45 2.39
C VAL A 367 -14.31 34.10 1.18
N ASP A 368 -14.24 35.43 1.09
CA ASP A 368 -14.88 36.20 0.02
C ASP A 368 -14.33 35.87 -1.37
N ASP A 369 -13.06 35.47 -1.47
CA ASP A 369 -12.42 35.04 -2.73
C ASP A 369 -13.00 33.72 -3.26
N LEU A 370 -13.65 32.95 -2.38
CA LEU A 370 -14.24 31.64 -2.66
C LEU A 370 -15.77 31.71 -2.83
N SER A 371 -16.37 32.89 -2.60
CA SER A 371 -17.81 33.12 -2.42
C SER A 371 -18.68 33.07 -3.69
N GLY A 372 -18.09 32.73 -4.84
CA GLY A 372 -18.83 32.49 -6.08
C GLY A 372 -19.89 31.40 -5.88
N GLN A 373 -21.15 31.69 -6.22
CA GLN A 373 -22.21 30.68 -6.23
C GLN A 373 -21.85 29.59 -7.23
N ARG A 374 -21.45 28.43 -6.70
CA ARG A 374 -21.30 27.21 -7.48
C ARG A 374 -22.56 26.40 -7.26
N GLU A 375 -23.42 26.35 -8.28
CA GLU A 375 -24.50 25.38 -8.29
C GLU A 375 -23.89 24.03 -8.68
N PRO A 376 -24.03 22.99 -7.86
CA PRO A 376 -23.63 21.65 -8.26
C PRO A 376 -24.41 21.28 -9.54
N PRO A 377 -23.78 20.64 -10.54
CA PRO A 377 -24.45 20.28 -11.77
C PRO A 377 -25.73 19.50 -11.48
N PRO A 378 -26.82 19.75 -12.23
CA PRO A 378 -28.11 19.11 -12.00
C PRO A 378 -27.96 17.59 -12.14
N ALA A 379 -28.49 16.86 -11.17
CA ALA A 379 -28.46 15.40 -11.19
C ALA A 379 -29.22 14.88 -12.41
N SER A 380 -28.59 13.98 -13.16
CA SER A 380 -29.28 13.14 -14.15
C SER A 380 -29.24 11.71 -13.65
N PRO A 381 -30.02 11.35 -12.59
CA PRO A 381 -29.99 10.00 -12.06
C PRO A 381 -30.41 9.02 -13.16
N SER A 382 -29.56 8.03 -13.44
CA SER A 382 -29.88 6.92 -14.36
C SER A 382 -30.97 6.01 -13.80
N GLY A 383 -31.26 6.12 -12.49
CA GLY A 383 -32.40 5.50 -11.82
C GLY A 383 -32.16 4.06 -11.34
N GLU A 384 -31.04 3.44 -11.69
CA GLU A 384 -30.73 2.08 -11.22
C GLU A 384 -30.00 2.09 -9.85
N PRO A 385 -30.48 1.31 -8.87
CA PRO A 385 -29.78 1.16 -7.59
C PRO A 385 -28.41 0.49 -7.77
N LEU A 386 -27.37 1.06 -7.15
CA LEU A 386 -26.03 0.46 -7.09
C LEU A 386 -26.02 -0.72 -6.09
N GLN A 387 -26.41 -1.92 -6.55
CA GLN A 387 -26.70 -3.07 -5.68
C GLN A 387 -25.48 -3.65 -4.95
N HIS A 388 -24.26 -3.46 -5.45
CA HIS A 388 -23.07 -4.19 -4.98
C HIS A 388 -21.90 -3.30 -4.52
N GLY A 389 -22.11 -1.99 -4.52
CA GLY A 389 -21.08 -1.00 -4.20
C GLY A 389 -21.01 0.13 -5.22
N PRO A 390 -20.17 1.15 -4.99
CA PRO A 390 -20.09 2.35 -5.83
C PRO A 390 -19.68 2.11 -7.28
N LEU A 391 -19.00 0.99 -7.57
CA LEU A 391 -18.50 0.63 -8.90
C LEU A 391 -19.38 -0.42 -9.61
N SER A 392 -20.61 -0.62 -9.12
CA SER A 392 -21.57 -1.53 -9.76
C SER A 392 -21.80 -1.11 -11.21
N GLY A 393 -21.71 -2.07 -12.13
CA GLY A 393 -21.86 -1.85 -13.58
C GLY A 393 -20.55 -1.68 -14.34
N LEU A 394 -19.40 -1.59 -13.67
CA LEU A 394 -18.08 -1.59 -14.32
C LEU A 394 -17.52 -3.00 -14.45
N ARG A 395 -16.92 -3.31 -15.61
CA ARG A 395 -16.21 -4.57 -15.87
C ARG A 395 -14.70 -4.38 -15.96
N VAL A 396 -13.96 -5.20 -15.21
CA VAL A 396 -12.50 -5.16 -15.10
C VAL A 396 -11.91 -6.49 -15.57
N LEU A 397 -11.00 -6.43 -16.55
CA LEU A 397 -10.15 -7.56 -16.92
C LEU A 397 -8.87 -7.50 -16.08
N ASP A 398 -8.68 -8.46 -15.18
CA ASP A 398 -7.56 -8.50 -14.24
C ASP A 398 -6.57 -9.61 -14.63
N LEU A 399 -5.46 -9.22 -15.26
CA LEU A 399 -4.36 -10.10 -15.67
C LEU A 399 -3.22 -10.13 -14.65
N THR A 400 -3.43 -9.52 -13.49
CA THR A 400 -2.35 -9.25 -12.55
C THR A 400 -1.93 -10.49 -11.78
N ARG A 401 -0.70 -10.48 -11.26
CA ARG A 401 -0.09 -11.62 -10.56
C ARG A 401 0.56 -11.22 -9.24
N VAL A 402 0.84 -12.24 -8.43
CA VAL A 402 1.59 -12.16 -7.17
C VAL A 402 0.84 -11.39 -6.09
N TRP A 403 1.08 -10.09 -5.91
CA TRP A 403 0.52 -9.32 -4.79
C TRP A 403 -0.01 -7.94 -5.17
N ALA A 404 0.84 -7.06 -5.72
CA ALA A 404 0.49 -5.65 -5.96
C ALA A 404 -0.77 -5.47 -6.82
N GLY A 405 -0.80 -6.03 -8.02
CA GLY A 405 -1.95 -5.91 -8.91
C GLY A 405 -3.19 -6.66 -8.44
N PRO A 406 -3.09 -7.89 -7.88
CA PRO A 406 -4.28 -8.58 -7.39
C PRO A 406 -4.99 -7.85 -6.24
N ILE A 407 -4.27 -7.05 -5.43
CA ILE A 407 -4.90 -6.11 -4.46
C ILE A 407 -5.79 -5.12 -5.18
N ALA A 408 -5.32 -4.51 -6.27
CA ALA A 408 -6.08 -3.53 -7.02
C ALA A 408 -7.37 -4.13 -7.59
N GLY A 409 -7.26 -5.28 -8.27
CA GLY A 409 -8.43 -6.00 -8.78
C GLY A 409 -9.41 -6.39 -7.67
N ARG A 410 -8.91 -6.83 -6.51
CA ARG A 410 -9.78 -7.14 -5.37
C ARG A 410 -10.49 -5.91 -4.81
N LEU A 411 -9.79 -4.80 -4.63
CA LEU A 411 -10.38 -3.58 -4.07
C LEU A 411 -11.47 -3.02 -5.00
N LEU A 412 -11.26 -3.06 -6.32
CA LEU A 412 -12.31 -2.72 -7.30
C LEU A 412 -13.51 -3.68 -7.18
N GLY A 413 -13.27 -4.98 -7.03
CA GLY A 413 -14.32 -5.98 -6.83
C GLY A 413 -15.10 -5.79 -5.52
N ASP A 414 -14.42 -5.49 -4.41
CA ASP A 414 -15.02 -5.17 -3.12
C ASP A 414 -15.90 -3.91 -3.21
N LEU A 415 -15.47 -2.92 -4.00
CA LEU A 415 -16.23 -1.71 -4.30
C LEU A 415 -17.33 -1.91 -5.36
N GLY A 416 -17.55 -3.14 -5.84
CA GLY A 416 -18.73 -3.52 -6.61
C GLY A 416 -18.49 -3.81 -8.10
N ALA A 417 -17.26 -3.66 -8.61
CA ALA A 417 -16.97 -3.98 -10.01
C ALA A 417 -17.10 -5.50 -10.29
N GLU A 418 -17.45 -5.85 -11.53
CA GLU A 418 -17.33 -7.20 -12.06
C GLU A 418 -15.87 -7.42 -12.48
N VAL A 419 -15.16 -8.29 -11.77
CA VAL A 419 -13.73 -8.53 -12.01
C VAL A 419 -13.54 -9.92 -12.60
N ILE A 420 -13.09 -9.98 -13.85
CA ILE A 420 -12.75 -11.22 -14.55
C ILE A 420 -11.23 -11.39 -14.43
N HIS A 421 -10.80 -12.33 -13.58
CA HIS A 421 -9.41 -12.68 -13.43
C HIS A 421 -8.99 -13.60 -14.58
N ILE A 422 -8.08 -13.11 -15.43
CA ILE A 422 -7.56 -13.85 -16.57
C ILE A 422 -6.19 -14.41 -16.21
N GLU A 423 -6.07 -15.72 -16.19
CA GLU A 423 -4.82 -16.40 -15.86
C GLU A 423 -4.43 -17.49 -16.85
N SER A 424 -3.13 -17.64 -17.10
CA SER A 424 -2.61 -18.73 -17.92
C SER A 424 -2.72 -20.05 -17.16
N PRO A 425 -2.91 -21.19 -17.84
CA PRO A 425 -3.06 -22.50 -17.19
C PRO A 425 -1.94 -22.86 -16.18
N TRP A 426 -0.72 -22.38 -16.40
CA TRP A 426 0.44 -22.66 -15.54
C TRP A 426 0.68 -21.63 -14.42
N ASN A 427 -0.16 -20.59 -14.28
CA ASN A 427 0.05 -19.54 -13.29
C ASN A 427 -0.03 -20.03 -11.84
N ARG A 428 -0.72 -21.15 -11.61
CA ARG A 428 -0.87 -21.76 -10.28
C ARG A 428 0.20 -22.82 -9.96
N GLY A 429 1.26 -22.86 -10.76
CA GLY A 429 2.33 -23.87 -10.67
C GLY A 429 1.97 -25.18 -11.36
N PRO A 430 2.87 -26.17 -11.34
CA PRO A 430 2.61 -27.50 -11.88
C PRO A 430 1.61 -28.31 -11.04
N LEU A 431 1.05 -29.36 -11.63
CA LEU A 431 0.25 -30.36 -10.93
C LEU A 431 1.08 -31.08 -9.85
N GLU A 432 2.33 -31.42 -10.13
CA GLU A 432 3.22 -32.07 -9.17
C GLU A 432 3.99 -31.03 -8.36
N VAL A 433 3.82 -31.05 -7.04
CA VAL A 433 4.53 -30.17 -6.07
C VAL A 433 5.16 -31.01 -4.95
N ALA A 434 6.06 -30.41 -4.17
CA ALA A 434 6.67 -31.08 -3.02
C ALA A 434 5.62 -31.36 -1.92
N ASP A 435 5.68 -32.56 -1.31
CA ASP A 435 4.73 -33.00 -0.27
C ASP A 435 4.71 -32.07 0.96
N ASP A 436 5.84 -31.42 1.25
CA ASP A 436 6.04 -30.52 2.39
C ASP A 436 5.79 -29.04 2.05
N LEU A 437 5.31 -28.72 0.85
CA LEU A 437 5.03 -27.34 0.42
C LEU A 437 4.05 -26.63 1.37
N ALA A 438 3.06 -27.36 1.89
CA ALA A 438 2.12 -26.81 2.86
C ALA A 438 2.85 -26.39 4.14
N ASP A 439 3.66 -27.28 4.73
CA ASP A 439 4.47 -27.00 5.92
C ASP A 439 5.47 -25.86 5.72
N LEU A 440 6.07 -25.74 4.53
CA LEU A 440 7.08 -24.72 4.25
C LEU A 440 6.49 -23.32 4.05
N THR A 441 5.21 -23.22 3.70
CA THR A 441 4.54 -21.96 3.37
C THR A 441 3.50 -21.54 4.39
N HIS A 442 2.87 -22.50 5.08
CA HIS A 442 1.72 -22.28 5.97
C HIS A 442 0.56 -21.55 5.30
N LEU A 443 0.43 -21.67 3.97
CA LEU A 443 -0.60 -21.00 3.18
C LEU A 443 -1.77 -21.93 2.79
N TYR A 444 -1.81 -23.16 3.30
CA TYR A 444 -2.83 -24.14 2.96
C TYR A 444 -3.72 -24.45 4.17
N PRO A 445 -5.05 -24.58 4.02
CA PRO A 445 -5.94 -24.92 5.11
C PRO A 445 -5.53 -26.24 5.78
N ASP A 446 -5.61 -26.28 7.10
CA ASP A 446 -5.16 -27.38 7.95
C ASP A 446 -3.69 -27.76 7.73
N ASN A 447 -2.91 -26.84 7.14
CA ASN A 447 -1.54 -27.06 6.70
C ASN A 447 -1.41 -28.28 5.75
N ALA A 448 -2.42 -28.50 4.90
CA ALA A 448 -2.49 -29.64 3.98
C ALA A 448 -2.85 -29.23 2.54
N LEU A 449 -2.08 -29.74 1.57
CA LEU A 449 -2.23 -29.40 0.15
C LEU A 449 -3.63 -29.69 -0.40
N GLY A 450 -4.15 -30.90 -0.13
CA GLY A 450 -5.39 -31.40 -0.73
C GLY A 450 -5.24 -31.80 -2.20
N GLU A 451 -6.28 -32.44 -2.77
CA GLU A 451 -6.26 -32.98 -4.14
C GLU A 451 -6.11 -31.89 -5.23
N ARG A 452 -6.77 -30.74 -5.03
CA ARG A 452 -6.70 -29.58 -5.91
C ARG A 452 -5.94 -28.43 -5.25
N HIS A 453 -4.68 -28.67 -4.88
CA HIS A 453 -3.85 -27.71 -4.13
C HIS A 453 -3.75 -26.34 -4.83
N TRP A 454 -3.83 -26.27 -6.16
CA TRP A 454 -3.83 -25.01 -6.91
C TRP A 454 -5.04 -24.10 -6.60
N ASN A 455 -6.15 -24.65 -6.11
CA ASN A 455 -7.30 -23.87 -5.63
C ASN A 455 -7.23 -23.55 -4.13
N ARG A 456 -6.30 -24.17 -3.40
CA ARG A 456 -6.20 -24.09 -1.93
C ARG A 456 -5.07 -23.19 -1.42
N ASN A 457 -4.35 -22.50 -2.31
CA ASN A 457 -3.26 -21.62 -1.91
C ASN A 457 -3.79 -20.27 -1.37
N GLY A 458 -3.61 -20.04 -0.07
CA GLY A 458 -4.00 -18.81 0.63
C GLY A 458 -3.36 -17.54 0.09
N GLY A 459 -2.18 -17.64 -0.54
CA GLY A 459 -1.51 -16.52 -1.21
C GLY A 459 -2.35 -15.94 -2.36
N PHE A 460 -2.98 -16.80 -3.16
CA PHE A 460 -3.94 -16.42 -4.20
C PHE A 460 -5.31 -16.08 -3.59
N ASN A 461 -5.83 -16.95 -2.72
CA ASN A 461 -7.21 -16.86 -2.24
C ASN A 461 -7.49 -15.58 -1.45
N LYS A 462 -6.53 -15.08 -0.66
CA LYS A 462 -6.68 -13.79 0.06
C LYS A 462 -6.88 -12.59 -0.87
N LEU A 463 -6.44 -12.70 -2.14
CA LEU A 463 -6.46 -11.62 -3.14
C LEU A 463 -7.53 -11.80 -4.22
N ALA A 464 -8.24 -12.93 -4.26
CA ALA A 464 -9.09 -13.29 -5.39
C ALA A 464 -10.59 -13.33 -5.08
N ARG A 465 -11.02 -12.95 -3.85
CA ARG A 465 -12.45 -12.74 -3.57
C ARG A 465 -13.07 -11.73 -4.53
N ASN A 466 -14.38 -11.86 -4.77
CA ASN A 466 -15.14 -11.04 -5.72
C ASN A 466 -14.69 -11.13 -7.19
N LYS A 467 -13.85 -12.10 -7.56
CA LYS A 467 -13.41 -12.32 -8.95
C LYS A 467 -14.07 -13.56 -9.58
N GLN A 468 -14.23 -13.54 -10.89
CA GLN A 468 -14.56 -14.70 -11.72
C GLN A 468 -13.26 -15.19 -12.38
N GLY A 469 -12.96 -16.48 -12.25
CA GLY A 469 -11.74 -17.08 -12.82
C GLY A 469 -11.94 -17.56 -14.26
N LEU A 470 -11.21 -16.98 -15.20
CA LEU A 470 -11.20 -17.35 -16.61
C LEU A 470 -9.77 -17.72 -17.02
N SER A 471 -9.53 -18.96 -17.42
CA SER A 471 -8.19 -19.38 -17.83
C SER A 471 -8.02 -19.22 -19.33
N ILE A 472 -7.00 -18.49 -19.79
CA ILE A 472 -6.70 -18.31 -21.22
C ILE A 472 -5.21 -18.48 -21.47
N ASP A 473 -4.84 -19.34 -22.41
CA ASP A 473 -3.49 -19.38 -22.97
C ASP A 473 -3.30 -18.26 -24.03
N LEU A 474 -2.81 -17.11 -23.56
CA LEU A 474 -2.47 -15.94 -24.39
C LEU A 474 -1.21 -16.13 -25.26
N SER A 475 -0.53 -17.28 -25.20
CA SER A 475 0.53 -17.62 -26.16
C SER A 475 -0.02 -18.10 -27.50
N THR A 476 -1.31 -18.48 -27.55
CA THR A 476 -1.98 -18.92 -28.78
C THR A 476 -2.66 -17.74 -29.49
N SER A 477 -2.72 -17.78 -30.83
CA SER A 477 -3.44 -16.77 -31.61
C SER A 477 -4.94 -16.74 -31.28
N ARG A 478 -5.54 -17.90 -31.00
CA ARG A 478 -6.94 -18.05 -30.60
C ARG A 478 -7.21 -17.44 -29.22
N GLY A 479 -6.34 -17.69 -28.24
CA GLY A 479 -6.44 -17.07 -26.91
C GLY A 479 -6.25 -15.55 -26.95
N GLN A 480 -5.33 -15.05 -27.77
CA GLN A 480 -5.18 -13.61 -27.98
C GLN A 480 -6.41 -12.98 -28.65
N GLN A 481 -7.05 -13.67 -29.61
CA GLN A 481 -8.29 -13.17 -30.21
C GLN A 481 -9.42 -13.12 -29.18
N LEU A 482 -9.60 -14.19 -28.40
CA LEU A 482 -10.60 -14.25 -27.34
C LEU A 482 -10.44 -13.10 -26.33
N PHE A 483 -9.18 -12.78 -25.98
CA PHE A 483 -8.91 -11.65 -25.09
C PHE A 483 -9.25 -10.30 -25.73
N ARG A 484 -8.95 -10.11 -27.03
CA ARG A 484 -9.37 -8.89 -27.77
C ARG A 484 -10.88 -8.72 -27.80
N ASP A 485 -11.63 -9.80 -27.93
CA ASP A 485 -13.09 -9.77 -27.91
C ASP A 485 -13.60 -9.33 -26.52
N LEU A 486 -13.00 -9.84 -25.43
CA LEU A 486 -13.32 -9.40 -24.06
C LEU A 486 -13.00 -7.93 -23.80
N ILE A 487 -11.93 -7.39 -24.39
CA ILE A 487 -11.56 -5.97 -24.29
C ILE A 487 -12.68 -5.07 -24.88
N GLY A 488 -13.34 -5.53 -25.94
CA GLY A 488 -14.47 -4.83 -26.55
C GLY A 488 -15.64 -4.59 -25.58
N GLU A 489 -15.81 -5.50 -24.61
CA GLU A 489 -16.95 -5.53 -23.69
C GLU A 489 -16.58 -5.09 -22.25
N SER A 490 -15.43 -4.46 -22.05
CA SER A 490 -14.90 -4.13 -20.72
C SER A 490 -14.57 -2.65 -20.52
N ASP A 491 -14.54 -2.19 -19.27
CA ASP A 491 -14.23 -0.79 -18.93
C ASP A 491 -12.75 -0.58 -18.57
N VAL A 492 -12.15 -1.59 -17.93
CA VAL A 492 -10.81 -1.49 -17.36
C VAL A 492 -9.99 -2.72 -17.70
N ILE A 493 -8.71 -2.53 -18.00
CA ILE A 493 -7.69 -3.58 -18.01
C ILE A 493 -6.69 -3.28 -16.89
N LEU A 494 -6.44 -4.25 -16.02
CA LEU A 494 -5.35 -4.21 -15.06
C LEU A 494 -4.27 -5.23 -15.42
N GLU A 495 -3.04 -4.79 -15.55
CA GLU A 495 -1.90 -5.67 -15.79
C GLU A 495 -0.63 -5.19 -15.04
N ASN A 496 0.23 -6.13 -14.64
CA ASN A 496 1.49 -5.84 -13.95
C ASN A 496 2.67 -6.60 -14.55
N PHE A 497 2.67 -6.78 -15.87
CA PHE A 497 3.76 -7.42 -16.58
C PHE A 497 4.95 -6.47 -16.77
N SER A 498 6.08 -7.03 -17.25
CA SER A 498 7.14 -6.17 -17.77
C SER A 498 6.61 -5.36 -18.97
N PRO A 499 7.09 -4.13 -19.20
CA PRO A 499 6.63 -3.26 -20.29
C PRO A 499 6.66 -3.87 -21.71
N ARG A 500 7.37 -5.00 -21.89
CA ARG A 500 7.53 -5.70 -23.15
C ARG A 500 6.39 -6.66 -23.51
N VAL A 501 5.62 -7.15 -22.53
CA VAL A 501 4.69 -8.29 -22.74
C VAL A 501 3.49 -7.90 -23.61
N PHE A 502 2.76 -6.85 -23.26
CA PHE A 502 1.60 -6.40 -24.04
C PHE A 502 1.95 -6.02 -25.48
N PRO A 503 3.03 -5.25 -25.74
CA PRO A 503 3.48 -5.00 -27.11
C PRO A 503 3.81 -6.27 -27.92
N GLN A 504 4.40 -7.29 -27.29
CA GLN A 504 4.68 -8.58 -27.95
C GLN A 504 3.40 -9.33 -28.38
N TRP A 505 2.28 -9.08 -27.70
CA TRP A 505 0.96 -9.62 -28.06
C TRP A 505 0.15 -8.72 -29.01
N GLY A 506 0.73 -7.59 -29.46
CA GLY A 506 0.04 -6.60 -30.28
C GLY A 506 -1.06 -5.85 -29.51
N LEU A 507 -0.85 -5.63 -28.21
CA LEU A 507 -1.80 -4.98 -27.29
C LEU A 507 -1.19 -3.70 -26.70
N ASP A 508 -0.44 -2.95 -27.51
CA ASP A 508 -0.03 -1.59 -27.12
C ASP A 508 -1.25 -0.66 -26.98
N TRP A 509 -1.01 0.54 -26.43
CA TRP A 509 -2.09 1.49 -26.16
C TRP A 509 -2.93 1.84 -27.41
N GLU A 510 -2.28 2.01 -28.56
CA GLU A 510 -2.98 2.34 -29.80
C GLU A 510 -3.86 1.19 -30.27
N SER A 511 -3.39 -0.04 -30.11
CA SER A 511 -4.14 -1.26 -30.41
C SER A 511 -5.33 -1.43 -29.47
N LEU A 512 -5.14 -1.24 -28.15
CA LEU A 512 -6.23 -1.28 -27.17
C LEU A 512 -7.30 -0.23 -27.46
N ARG A 513 -6.88 1.02 -27.73
CA ARG A 513 -7.77 2.12 -28.11
C ARG A 513 -8.50 1.84 -29.43
N GLY A 514 -7.87 1.13 -30.35
CA GLY A 514 -8.47 0.70 -31.61
C GLY A 514 -9.59 -0.34 -31.42
N ILE A 515 -9.49 -1.18 -30.39
CA ILE A 515 -10.52 -2.17 -30.02
C ILE A 515 -11.65 -1.48 -29.25
N ASN A 516 -11.31 -0.72 -28.21
CA ASN A 516 -12.29 -0.05 -27.36
C ASN A 516 -11.79 1.35 -26.97
N ARG A 517 -12.46 2.39 -27.49
CA ARG A 517 -12.08 3.80 -27.24
C ARG A 517 -12.36 4.27 -25.81
N SER A 518 -13.21 3.55 -25.06
CA SER A 518 -13.61 3.90 -23.70
C SER A 518 -12.77 3.20 -22.62
N ILE A 519 -11.83 2.33 -23.03
CA ILE A 519 -11.06 1.50 -22.10
C ILE A 519 -10.09 2.34 -21.25
N VAL A 520 -10.09 2.09 -19.94
CA VAL A 520 -9.03 2.56 -19.05
C VAL A 520 -8.03 1.43 -18.86
N HIS A 521 -6.80 1.60 -19.37
CA HIS A 521 -5.75 0.60 -19.25
C HIS A 521 -4.75 1.00 -18.17
N THR A 522 -4.76 0.28 -17.03
CA THR A 522 -3.82 0.52 -15.93
C THR A 522 -2.70 -0.52 -15.94
N SER A 523 -1.49 -0.06 -16.24
CA SER A 523 -0.26 -0.84 -16.20
C SER A 523 0.52 -0.59 -14.89
N MET A 524 1.13 -1.64 -14.34
CA MET A 524 1.88 -1.59 -13.07
C MET A 524 3.32 -2.11 -13.19
N PRO A 525 4.16 -1.57 -14.11
CA PRO A 525 5.56 -1.98 -14.23
C PRO A 525 6.37 -1.60 -12.97
N GLY A 526 7.40 -2.37 -12.64
CA GLY A 526 8.22 -2.10 -11.45
C GLY A 526 8.90 -0.71 -11.46
N TYR A 527 9.59 -0.43 -12.56
CA TYR A 527 10.36 0.80 -12.80
C TYR A 527 9.71 1.68 -13.90
N GLY A 528 8.43 1.47 -14.23
CA GLY A 528 7.82 2.21 -15.34
C GLY A 528 8.15 1.65 -16.73
N SER A 529 7.48 2.21 -17.76
CA SER A 529 7.64 1.76 -19.16
C SER A 529 8.75 2.46 -19.94
N SER A 530 9.46 3.41 -19.32
CA SER A 530 10.49 4.25 -19.95
C SER A 530 11.66 4.50 -19.01
N GLY A 531 12.75 5.07 -19.55
CA GLY A 531 13.99 5.34 -18.83
C GLY A 531 14.96 4.15 -18.82
N PRO A 532 16.23 4.36 -18.42
CA PRO A 532 17.29 3.36 -18.49
C PRO A 532 17.00 2.11 -17.64
N GLY A 533 16.41 2.26 -16.45
CA GLY A 533 16.04 1.16 -15.56
C GLY A 533 14.75 0.40 -15.93
N SER A 534 14.07 0.70 -17.04
CA SER A 534 12.76 0.10 -17.38
C SER A 534 12.76 -1.44 -17.57
N ASN A 535 13.93 -2.03 -17.81
CA ASN A 535 14.09 -3.49 -17.94
C ASN A 535 14.43 -4.20 -16.61
N ARG A 536 14.66 -3.45 -15.52
CA ARG A 536 14.93 -4.02 -14.19
C ARG A 536 13.74 -4.83 -13.70
N VAL A 537 14.02 -5.97 -13.07
CA VAL A 537 12.99 -6.82 -12.48
C VAL A 537 12.70 -6.34 -11.06
N ALA A 538 11.45 -6.02 -10.77
CA ALA A 538 11.03 -5.54 -9.47
C ALA A 538 10.30 -6.61 -8.66
N LEU A 539 10.54 -6.57 -7.35
CA LEU A 539 9.69 -7.12 -6.30
C LEU A 539 9.54 -6.02 -5.25
N GLY A 540 8.45 -6.03 -4.47
CA GLY A 540 8.23 -5.02 -3.44
C GLY A 540 9.47 -4.70 -2.58
N PRO A 541 10.16 -5.69 -1.99
CA PRO A 541 11.35 -5.43 -1.17
C PRO A 541 12.55 -4.86 -1.94
N VAL A 542 12.67 -5.16 -3.24
CA VAL A 542 13.69 -4.54 -4.12
C VAL A 542 13.40 -3.06 -4.30
N ILE A 543 12.12 -2.70 -4.50
CA ILE A 543 11.71 -1.30 -4.61
C ILE A 543 11.90 -0.58 -3.26
N GLU A 544 11.60 -1.22 -2.13
CA GLU A 544 11.83 -0.64 -0.80
C GLU A 544 13.31 -0.31 -0.56
N ALA A 545 14.22 -1.16 -1.07
CA ALA A 545 15.65 -0.92 -1.03
C ALA A 545 16.07 0.25 -1.93
N ALA A 546 15.52 0.30 -3.15
CA ALA A 546 15.83 1.34 -4.13
C ALA A 546 15.25 2.72 -3.76
N THR A 547 14.19 2.82 -2.95
CA THR A 547 13.59 4.13 -2.61
C THR A 547 14.15 4.75 -1.33
N GLY A 548 15.25 4.26 -0.76
CA GLY A 548 15.83 4.84 0.46
C GLY A 548 15.33 4.25 1.78
N MET A 549 14.18 3.57 1.77
CA MET A 549 13.48 3.21 3.01
C MET A 549 14.21 2.16 3.83
N THR A 550 14.76 1.15 3.15
CA THR A 550 15.53 0.09 3.81
C THR A 550 16.74 0.65 4.55
N MET A 551 17.43 1.66 3.98
CA MET A 551 18.62 2.27 4.59
C MET A 551 18.33 2.98 5.92
N MET A 552 17.13 3.56 6.05
CA MET A 552 16.65 4.28 7.23
C MET A 552 16.05 3.36 8.30
N ALA A 553 15.68 2.13 7.94
CA ALA A 553 15.10 1.15 8.86
C ALA A 553 16.17 0.28 9.52
N GLY A 554 16.02 0.04 10.82
CA GLY A 554 16.88 -0.84 11.61
C GLY A 554 17.30 -0.27 12.96
N TYR A 555 18.09 -1.05 13.69
CA TYR A 555 18.69 -0.61 14.95
C TYR A 555 19.79 0.43 14.69
N ALA A 556 19.99 1.34 15.65
CA ALA A 556 21.03 2.38 15.56
C ALA A 556 22.45 1.78 15.47
N ASP A 557 22.66 0.60 16.04
CA ASP A 557 23.94 -0.13 16.07
C ASP A 557 24.06 -1.21 14.98
N GLY A 558 23.10 -1.30 14.05
CA GLY A 558 22.99 -2.38 13.09
C GLY A 558 23.09 -1.98 11.62
N ILE A 559 22.97 -2.98 10.75
CA ILE A 559 22.82 -2.82 9.30
C ILE A 559 21.40 -2.33 8.93
N PRO A 560 21.16 -1.88 7.69
CA PRO A 560 19.82 -1.66 7.15
C PRO A 560 18.92 -2.90 7.23
N PHE A 561 17.63 -2.69 7.47
CA PHE A 561 16.63 -3.76 7.49
C PHE A 561 15.51 -3.50 6.50
N ARG A 562 15.09 -4.55 5.80
CA ARG A 562 13.81 -4.53 5.06
C ARG A 562 12.63 -4.50 6.03
N SER A 563 11.46 -4.05 5.57
CA SER A 563 10.22 -4.30 6.29
C SER A 563 9.86 -5.78 6.29
N GLY A 564 9.23 -6.25 7.38
CA GLY A 564 8.70 -7.60 7.50
C GLY A 564 7.53 -7.90 6.55
N VAL A 565 6.90 -6.86 6.00
CA VAL A 565 5.93 -6.92 4.90
C VAL A 565 6.56 -6.31 3.65
N ALA A 566 6.29 -6.87 2.47
CA ALA A 566 6.69 -6.28 1.19
C ALA A 566 5.86 -5.02 0.89
N TRP A 567 6.10 -3.94 1.63
CA TRP A 567 5.24 -2.75 1.68
C TRP A 567 4.97 -2.07 0.32
N PRO A 568 5.91 -2.03 -0.65
CA PRO A 568 5.63 -1.41 -1.93
C PRO A 568 4.56 -2.12 -2.76
N ASP A 569 4.32 -3.43 -2.53
CA ASP A 569 3.27 -4.17 -3.24
C ASP A 569 1.86 -3.60 -2.96
N PRO A 570 1.38 -3.54 -1.70
CA PRO A 570 0.07 -2.95 -1.41
C PRO A 570 0.01 -1.44 -1.69
N VAL A 571 1.12 -0.69 -1.57
CA VAL A 571 1.16 0.73 -1.95
C VAL A 571 0.87 0.90 -3.44
N SER A 572 1.59 0.17 -4.30
CA SER A 572 1.36 0.21 -5.75
C SER A 572 -0.04 -0.28 -6.12
N GLY A 573 -0.57 -1.29 -5.42
CA GLY A 573 -1.96 -1.74 -5.58
C GLY A 573 -2.99 -0.64 -5.32
N MET A 574 -2.84 0.13 -4.24
CA MET A 574 -3.71 1.29 -3.96
C MET A 574 -3.53 2.40 -5.01
N SER A 575 -2.29 2.69 -5.39
CA SER A 575 -2.00 3.68 -6.44
C SER A 575 -2.63 3.30 -7.78
N ALA A 576 -2.66 2.01 -8.14
CA ALA A 576 -3.34 1.52 -9.33
C ALA A 576 -4.85 1.72 -9.27
N VAL A 577 -5.48 1.49 -8.11
CA VAL A 577 -6.93 1.77 -7.94
C VAL A 577 -7.19 3.27 -8.03
N ALA A 578 -6.41 4.09 -7.33
CA ALA A 578 -6.51 5.54 -7.38
C ALA A 578 -6.39 6.06 -8.83
N GLY A 579 -5.36 5.64 -9.56
CA GLY A 579 -5.16 6.00 -10.96
C GLY A 579 -6.27 5.49 -11.88
N THR A 580 -6.78 4.29 -11.65
CA THR A 580 -7.94 3.73 -12.40
C THR A 580 -9.19 4.59 -12.19
N LEU A 581 -9.49 4.98 -10.94
CA LEU A 581 -10.67 5.80 -10.63
C LEU A 581 -10.53 7.23 -11.18
N VAL A 582 -9.34 7.83 -11.12
CA VAL A 582 -9.05 9.11 -11.79
C VAL A 582 -9.24 8.97 -13.31
N GLY A 583 -8.76 7.85 -13.87
CA GLY A 583 -8.91 7.52 -15.28
C GLY A 583 -10.38 7.44 -15.72
N LEU A 584 -11.21 6.75 -14.93
CA LEU A 584 -12.65 6.61 -15.12
C LEU A 584 -13.39 7.93 -14.93
N TRP A 585 -13.01 8.72 -13.93
CA TRP A 585 -13.59 10.05 -13.69
C TRP A 585 -13.36 10.97 -14.89
N GLN A 586 -12.12 11.03 -15.39
CA GLN A 586 -11.82 11.84 -16.57
C GLN A 586 -12.51 11.29 -17.83
N ARG A 587 -12.70 9.97 -17.96
CA ARG A 587 -13.54 9.38 -19.04
C ARG A 587 -14.97 9.91 -18.98
N MET A 588 -15.56 10.03 -17.79
CA MET A 588 -16.89 10.61 -17.62
C MET A 588 -16.90 12.10 -17.99
N ALA A 589 -15.90 12.85 -17.54
CA ALA A 589 -15.79 14.29 -17.81
C ALA A 589 -15.47 14.63 -19.27
N SER A 590 -14.77 13.76 -20.00
CA SER A 590 -14.34 13.97 -21.40
C SER A 590 -15.40 13.56 -22.44
N GLY A 591 -16.53 13.00 -22.02
CA GLY A 591 -17.57 12.50 -22.92
C GLY A 591 -17.35 11.05 -23.39
N GLY A 592 -16.55 10.26 -22.67
CA GLY A 592 -16.49 8.80 -22.81
C GLY A 592 -15.18 8.22 -23.33
N GLU A 593 -14.15 9.03 -23.60
CA GLU A 593 -12.85 8.52 -24.02
C GLU A 593 -12.03 7.99 -22.84
N GLY A 594 -11.57 6.75 -22.97
CA GLY A 594 -10.68 6.11 -22.00
C GLY A 594 -9.23 6.56 -22.16
N GLN A 595 -8.36 6.02 -21.31
CA GLN A 595 -6.95 6.43 -21.28
C GLN A 595 -6.02 5.36 -20.68
N ARG A 596 -4.71 5.53 -20.90
CA ARG A 596 -3.68 4.76 -20.21
C ARG A 596 -3.42 5.34 -18.83
N VAL A 597 -3.20 4.50 -17.84
CA VAL A 597 -2.73 4.82 -16.50
C VAL A 597 -1.47 4.00 -16.27
N GLU A 598 -0.36 4.63 -15.88
CA GLU A 598 0.87 3.91 -15.52
C GLU A 598 1.17 4.14 -14.04
N THR A 599 1.33 3.05 -13.31
CA THR A 599 1.54 3.03 -11.85
C THR A 599 2.85 2.32 -11.55
N ALA A 600 3.96 3.00 -11.85
CA ALA A 600 5.28 2.44 -11.60
C ALA A 600 5.48 2.22 -10.10
N MET A 601 5.81 0.99 -9.68
CA MET A 601 5.92 0.66 -8.25
C MET A 601 6.93 1.57 -7.52
N ILE A 602 8.06 1.89 -8.17
CA ILE A 602 9.06 2.82 -7.63
C ILE A 602 8.54 4.26 -7.46
N GLU A 603 7.66 4.73 -8.33
CA GLU A 603 7.04 6.07 -8.26
C GLU A 603 5.94 6.13 -7.19
N SER A 604 5.14 5.07 -7.09
CA SER A 604 4.15 4.93 -6.02
C SER A 604 4.83 4.94 -4.66
N MET A 605 5.91 4.17 -4.50
CA MET A 605 6.66 4.11 -3.26
C MET A 605 7.43 5.41 -2.96
N GLY A 606 8.05 6.02 -3.98
CA GLY A 606 8.72 7.32 -3.86
C GLY A 606 7.76 8.43 -3.41
N THR A 607 6.51 8.40 -3.86
CA THR A 607 5.47 9.35 -3.40
C THR A 607 5.11 9.14 -1.94
N PHE A 608 5.02 7.89 -1.48
CA PHE A 608 4.79 7.54 -0.07
C PHE A 608 5.96 7.86 0.85
N ALA A 609 7.09 8.29 0.28
CA ALA A 609 8.28 8.76 0.98
C ALA A 609 8.58 10.24 0.69
N GLY A 610 7.64 10.98 0.07
CA GLY A 610 7.90 12.32 -0.43
C GLY A 610 8.31 13.33 0.64
N ASP A 611 7.79 13.19 1.85
CA ASP A 611 8.19 13.98 3.01
C ASP A 611 9.62 13.66 3.46
N GLU A 612 10.00 12.40 3.55
CA GLU A 612 11.36 11.98 3.90
C GLU A 612 12.38 12.40 2.85
N LEU A 613 12.00 12.34 1.57
CA LEU A 613 12.83 12.82 0.47
C LEU A 613 13.03 14.33 0.52
N LEU A 614 11.99 15.09 0.91
CA LEU A 614 12.11 16.52 1.12
C LEU A 614 12.97 16.85 2.35
N SER A 615 12.74 16.17 3.49
CA SER A 615 13.56 16.30 4.70
C SER A 615 15.04 16.05 4.41
N ALA A 616 15.36 15.00 3.64
CA ALA A 616 16.73 14.66 3.30
C ALA A 616 17.46 15.78 2.55
N GLN A 617 16.78 16.47 1.63
CA GLN A 617 17.34 17.60 0.88
C GLN A 617 17.66 18.80 1.79
N VAL A 618 16.83 19.04 2.81
CA VAL A 618 17.02 20.15 3.77
C VAL A 618 18.21 19.88 4.69
N VAL A 619 18.30 18.66 5.22
CA VAL A 619 19.37 18.27 6.14
C VAL A 619 20.71 18.09 5.41
N GLY A 620 20.67 17.70 4.13
CA GLY A 620 21.86 17.47 3.30
C GLY A 620 22.64 16.20 3.67
N GLN A 621 22.08 15.35 4.53
CA GLN A 621 22.60 14.02 4.88
C GLN A 621 21.45 13.03 5.05
N PRO A 622 21.64 11.75 4.70
CA PRO A 622 20.64 10.72 4.99
C PRO A 622 20.37 10.62 6.50
N PRO A 623 19.11 10.46 6.93
CA PRO A 623 18.81 10.34 8.35
C PRO A 623 19.42 9.05 8.92
N PRO A 624 19.98 9.09 10.14
CA PRO A 624 20.55 7.90 10.75
C PRO A 624 19.43 6.94 11.17
N ARG A 625 19.75 5.64 11.24
CA ARG A 625 18.87 4.65 11.88
C ARG A 625 18.75 4.97 13.37
N ARG A 626 17.52 5.10 13.87
CA ARG A 626 17.22 5.45 15.28
C ARG A 626 16.48 4.35 16.04
N GLY A 627 16.25 3.20 15.42
CA GLY A 627 15.35 2.17 15.98
C GLY A 627 13.96 2.74 16.21
N ASN A 628 13.55 2.82 17.48
CA ASN A 628 12.22 3.29 17.87
C ASN A 628 12.18 4.75 18.37
N ARG A 629 13.29 5.49 18.33
CA ARG A 629 13.36 6.87 18.85
C ARG A 629 13.05 7.90 17.77
N GLU A 630 12.42 8.99 18.18
CA GLU A 630 12.11 10.17 17.36
C GLU A 630 12.55 11.41 18.14
N GLN A 631 13.07 12.42 17.45
CA GLN A 631 13.47 13.66 18.12
C GLN A 631 12.23 14.44 18.57
N GLY A 632 12.27 15.03 19.76
CA GLY A 632 11.12 15.72 20.34
C GLY A 632 10.05 14.80 20.93
N VAL A 633 10.26 13.48 20.92
CA VAL A 633 9.35 12.49 21.51
C VAL A 633 10.12 11.61 22.50
N ALA A 634 9.92 11.85 23.79
CA ALA A 634 10.63 11.10 24.84
C ALA A 634 9.78 10.85 26.10
N PRO A 635 9.67 9.59 26.56
CA PRO A 635 10.17 8.38 25.91
C PRO A 635 9.35 7.97 24.66
N GLN A 636 10.02 7.37 23.67
CA GLN A 636 9.39 6.57 22.61
C GLN A 636 10.13 5.23 22.48
N GLY A 637 9.41 4.11 22.60
CA GLY A 637 10.05 2.79 22.61
C GLY A 637 9.09 1.61 22.62
N VAL A 638 9.68 0.43 22.43
CA VAL A 638 8.99 -0.88 22.47
C VAL A 638 9.56 -1.71 23.60
N TYR A 639 8.71 -2.07 24.55
CA TYR A 639 9.11 -2.70 25.82
C TYR A 639 8.51 -4.10 25.94
N ARG A 640 9.29 -5.03 26.48
CA ARG A 640 8.87 -6.43 26.62
C ARG A 640 7.86 -6.56 27.75
N CYS A 641 6.74 -7.20 27.46
CA CYS A 641 5.67 -7.45 28.42
C CYS A 641 5.68 -8.88 28.96
N PHE A 642 4.79 -9.14 29.92
CA PHE A 642 4.48 -10.50 30.35
C PHE A 642 3.97 -11.34 29.17
N GLY A 643 4.57 -12.52 28.97
CA GLY A 643 4.22 -13.47 27.90
C GLY A 643 5.36 -13.79 26.93
N ASP A 644 5.12 -14.75 26.03
CA ASP A 644 6.05 -15.11 24.96
C ASP A 644 5.96 -14.10 23.81
N ASP A 645 7.10 -13.47 23.51
CA ASP A 645 7.24 -12.46 22.46
C ASP A 645 6.15 -11.36 22.45
N ARG A 646 5.74 -10.90 23.64
CA ARG A 646 4.75 -9.85 23.84
C ARG A 646 5.40 -8.50 24.12
N TRP A 647 4.88 -7.44 23.50
CA TRP A 647 5.49 -6.11 23.55
C TRP A 647 4.45 -4.99 23.64
N LEU A 648 4.86 -3.86 24.22
CA LEU A 648 4.09 -2.62 24.32
C LEU A 648 4.89 -1.47 23.69
N ALA A 649 4.26 -0.75 22.76
CA ALA A 649 4.74 0.52 22.23
C ALA A 649 4.21 1.67 23.10
N ILE A 650 5.09 2.60 23.49
CA ILE A 650 4.75 3.84 24.21
C ILE A 650 5.35 5.02 23.45
N SER A 651 4.58 6.09 23.30
CA SER A 651 5.02 7.36 22.69
C SER A 651 4.55 8.52 23.53
N VAL A 652 5.47 9.32 24.07
CA VAL A 652 5.16 10.49 24.91
C VAL A 652 5.49 11.78 24.16
N THR A 653 4.47 12.57 23.89
CA THR A 653 4.53 13.80 23.09
C THR A 653 4.29 15.09 23.91
N SER A 654 3.94 14.96 25.19
CA SER A 654 3.72 16.10 26.08
C SER A 654 4.21 15.84 27.51
N ASP A 655 4.40 16.91 28.28
CA ASP A 655 4.76 16.79 29.70
C ASP A 655 3.61 16.26 30.56
N GLU A 656 2.36 16.46 30.12
CA GLU A 656 1.20 15.88 30.78
C GLU A 656 1.20 14.36 30.63
N GLU A 657 1.43 13.87 29.41
CA GLU A 657 1.60 12.45 29.12
C GLU A 657 2.76 11.86 29.93
N TRP A 658 3.89 12.57 30.04
CA TRP A 658 5.02 12.13 30.85
C TRP A 658 4.66 11.93 32.31
N ARG A 659 4.03 12.93 32.93
CA ARG A 659 3.60 12.83 34.34
C ARG A 659 2.58 11.71 34.54
N SER A 660 1.68 11.49 33.58
CA SER A 660 0.75 10.36 33.60
C SER A 660 1.47 9.02 33.48
N LEU A 661 2.43 8.89 32.57
CA LEU A 661 3.25 7.68 32.41
C LEU A 661 4.01 7.36 33.69
N CYS A 662 4.67 8.35 34.30
CA CYS A 662 5.40 8.17 35.55
C CYS A 662 4.51 7.65 36.68
N ARG A 663 3.27 8.14 36.80
CA ARG A 663 2.30 7.65 37.79
C ARG A 663 1.85 6.22 37.51
N VAL A 664 1.50 5.91 36.26
CA VAL A 664 0.99 4.57 35.88
C VAL A 664 2.07 3.50 35.98
N ALA A 665 3.29 3.82 35.54
CA ALA A 665 4.43 2.91 35.55
C ALA A 665 5.22 2.93 36.88
N GLU A 666 4.74 3.67 37.89
CA GLU A 666 5.38 3.82 39.21
C GLU A 666 6.86 4.21 39.12
N LEU A 667 7.20 5.11 38.20
CA LEU A 667 8.56 5.62 38.04
C LEU A 667 8.95 6.52 39.22
N PRO A 668 10.26 6.62 39.57
CA PRO A 668 10.73 7.41 40.70
C PRO A 668 10.18 8.84 40.71
N ASP A 669 9.69 9.32 41.86
CA ASP A 669 9.10 10.67 42.00
C ASP A 669 10.00 11.79 41.45
N ALA A 670 11.32 11.63 41.59
CA ALA A 670 12.32 12.58 41.07
C ALA A 670 12.29 12.74 39.54
N TRP A 671 11.74 11.77 38.80
CA TRP A 671 11.65 11.80 37.34
C TRP A 671 10.41 12.54 36.83
N HIS A 672 9.38 12.74 37.65
CA HIS A 672 8.09 13.34 37.23
C HIS A 672 8.24 14.79 36.76
N GLY A 673 9.30 15.47 37.22
CA GLY A 673 9.63 16.84 36.84
C GLY A 673 10.60 16.96 35.67
N PHE A 674 11.02 15.87 35.03
CA PHE A 674 11.92 15.95 33.88
C PHE A 674 11.28 16.67 32.70
N GLU A 675 11.99 17.68 32.20
CA GLU A 675 11.67 18.36 30.96
C GLU A 675 11.99 17.48 29.73
N LEU A 676 11.53 17.87 28.53
CA LEU A 676 11.78 17.10 27.30
C LEU A 676 13.27 16.79 27.06
N TRP A 677 14.13 17.80 27.15
CA TRP A 677 15.56 17.64 26.93
C TRP A 677 16.22 16.69 27.95
N GLU A 678 15.73 16.66 29.21
CA GLU A 678 16.22 15.73 30.22
C GLU A 678 15.82 14.30 29.89
N ARG A 679 14.57 14.11 29.44
CA ARG A 679 14.06 12.80 29.00
C ARG A 679 14.83 12.27 27.80
N GLU A 680 15.16 13.12 26.84
CA GLU A 680 15.97 12.74 25.66
C GLU A 680 17.39 12.29 26.06
N ILE A 681 18.06 13.03 26.95
CA ILE A 681 19.41 12.68 27.44
C ILE A 681 19.38 11.41 28.30
N ARG A 682 18.33 11.21 29.10
CA ARG A 682 18.17 10.09 30.03
C ARG A 682 17.34 8.94 29.45
N HIS A 683 17.12 8.90 28.14
CA HIS A 683 16.19 7.95 27.53
C HIS A 683 16.53 6.49 27.86
N ASP A 684 17.82 6.12 27.92
CA ASP A 684 18.25 4.76 28.30
C ASP A 684 17.89 4.41 29.76
N GLU A 685 17.98 5.38 30.68
CA GLU A 685 17.60 5.23 32.08
C GLU A 685 16.08 5.04 32.22
N ILE A 686 15.32 5.84 31.47
CA ILE A 686 13.86 5.75 31.40
C ILE A 686 13.43 4.41 30.79
N ASP A 687 14.07 3.97 29.71
CA ASP A 687 13.79 2.68 29.06
C ASP A 687 14.00 1.50 30.01
N ALA A 688 15.05 1.57 30.84
CA ALA A 688 15.32 0.56 31.86
C ALA A 688 14.22 0.53 32.93
N GLY A 689 13.76 1.69 33.40
CA GLY A 689 12.66 1.81 34.35
C GLY A 689 11.34 1.24 33.78
N LEU A 690 10.97 1.65 32.57
CA LEU A 690 9.78 1.14 31.88
C LEU A 690 9.87 -0.36 31.61
N SER A 691 11.06 -0.88 31.29
CA SER A 691 11.29 -2.31 31.09
C SER A 691 11.08 -3.15 32.37
N ILE A 692 11.25 -2.57 33.56
CA ILE A 692 10.96 -3.27 34.82
C ILE A 692 9.46 -3.40 35.01
N TRP A 693 8.71 -2.30 34.84
CA TRP A 693 7.26 -2.28 34.97
C TRP A 693 6.58 -3.16 33.92
N THR A 694 6.93 -3.00 32.64
CA THR A 694 6.24 -3.68 31.53
C THR A 694 6.34 -5.20 31.61
N ARG A 695 7.44 -5.76 32.14
CA ARG A 695 7.65 -7.23 32.25
C ARG A 695 6.64 -7.95 33.14
N SER A 696 5.96 -7.24 34.05
CA SER A 696 4.99 -7.85 34.98
C SER A 696 3.54 -7.67 34.55
N ILE A 697 3.28 -7.00 33.42
CA ILE A 697 1.93 -6.67 32.93
C ILE A 697 1.75 -7.13 31.48
N SER A 698 0.52 -7.50 31.10
CA SER A 698 0.22 -7.83 29.70
C SER A 698 0.16 -6.56 28.84
N PRO A 699 0.44 -6.64 27.52
CA PRO A 699 0.35 -5.47 26.64
C PRO A 699 -1.05 -4.83 26.62
N ALA A 700 -2.11 -5.65 26.67
CA ALA A 700 -3.48 -5.17 26.62
C ALA A 700 -3.88 -4.38 27.88
N GLU A 701 -3.51 -4.89 29.07
CA GLU A 701 -3.75 -4.20 30.34
C GLU A 701 -2.93 -2.90 30.43
N ALA A 702 -1.64 -2.94 30.05
CA ALA A 702 -0.78 -1.77 30.07
C ALA A 702 -1.27 -0.70 29.10
N ALA A 703 -1.62 -1.06 27.86
CA ALA A 703 -2.17 -0.13 26.88
C ALA A 703 -3.50 0.47 27.36
N MET A 704 -4.37 -0.32 27.99
CA MET A 704 -5.63 0.19 28.57
C MET A 704 -5.36 1.22 29.68
N GLN A 705 -4.48 0.91 30.63
CA GLN A 705 -4.15 1.83 31.73
C GLN A 705 -3.55 3.15 31.23
N LEU A 706 -2.62 3.05 30.27
CA LEU A 706 -1.96 4.22 29.68
C LEU A 706 -2.95 5.08 28.89
N GLN A 707 -3.79 4.47 28.03
CA GLN A 707 -4.82 5.18 27.28
C GLN A 707 -5.84 5.87 28.19
N SER A 708 -6.26 5.22 29.28
CA SER A 708 -7.13 5.85 30.30
C SER A 708 -6.47 7.02 31.03
N ALA A 709 -5.14 7.06 31.10
CA ALA A 709 -4.36 8.16 31.66
C ALA A 709 -3.95 9.21 30.61
N GLY A 710 -4.44 9.09 29.38
CA GLY A 710 -4.14 9.98 28.26
C GLY A 710 -2.80 9.71 27.56
N VAL A 711 -2.06 8.64 27.90
CA VAL A 711 -0.76 8.32 27.30
C VAL A 711 -0.95 7.46 26.04
N ILE A 712 -0.32 7.86 24.93
CA ILE A 712 -0.36 7.12 23.66
C ILE A 712 0.44 5.83 23.81
N ALA A 713 -0.26 4.70 23.82
CA ALA A 713 0.33 3.37 23.91
C ALA A 713 -0.53 2.30 23.22
N ALA A 714 0.14 1.27 22.69
CA ALA A 714 -0.50 0.13 22.06
C ALA A 714 0.30 -1.15 22.27
N GLY A 715 -0.39 -2.28 22.47
CA GLY A 715 0.27 -3.58 22.37
C GLY A 715 0.66 -3.85 20.92
N LEU A 716 1.83 -4.47 20.71
CA LEU A 716 2.19 -4.96 19.38
C LEU A 716 1.34 -6.19 19.07
N ALA A 717 0.52 -6.09 18.02
CA ALA A 717 -0.36 -7.17 17.59
C ALA A 717 0.41 -8.19 16.76
N ASP A 718 0.19 -9.48 17.03
CA ASP A 718 0.48 -10.55 16.08
C ASP A 718 -0.79 -10.90 15.27
N ALA A 719 -0.68 -11.84 14.32
CA ALA A 719 -1.80 -12.23 13.48
C ALA A 719 -3.02 -12.74 14.27
N ARG A 720 -2.81 -13.38 15.42
CA ARG A 720 -3.89 -13.87 16.29
C ARG A 720 -4.57 -12.70 16.98
N ASP A 721 -3.81 -11.76 17.55
CA ASP A 721 -4.38 -10.58 18.22
C ASP A 721 -5.29 -9.78 17.29
N LEU A 722 -4.91 -9.65 16.01
CA LEU A 722 -5.74 -8.99 15.00
C LEU A 722 -7.08 -9.72 14.83
N LEU A 723 -7.04 -11.04 14.64
CA LEU A 723 -8.25 -11.86 14.43
C LEU A 723 -9.18 -11.91 15.65
N GLU A 724 -8.62 -11.81 16.85
CA GLU A 724 -9.33 -11.81 18.13
C GLU A 724 -9.71 -10.38 18.62
N SER A 725 -9.34 -9.34 17.86
CA SER A 725 -9.59 -7.94 18.23
C SER A 725 -11.10 -7.64 18.32
N THR A 726 -11.54 -7.28 19.54
CA THR A 726 -12.90 -6.79 19.78
C THR A 726 -13.21 -5.55 18.95
N HIS A 727 -12.24 -4.65 18.78
CA HIS A 727 -12.44 -3.42 18.02
C HIS A 727 -12.72 -3.70 16.54
N LEU A 728 -11.92 -4.55 15.88
CA LEU A 728 -12.14 -4.91 14.47
C LEU A 728 -13.44 -5.72 14.28
N ALA A 729 -13.81 -6.52 15.28
CA ALA A 729 -15.08 -7.27 15.26
C ALA A 729 -16.31 -6.36 15.38
N GLU A 730 -16.32 -5.40 16.33
CA GLU A 730 -17.40 -4.43 16.50
C GLU A 730 -17.58 -3.53 15.28
N ARG A 731 -16.48 -3.24 14.59
CA ARG A 731 -16.49 -2.52 13.31
C ARG A 731 -16.87 -3.40 12.12
N GLN A 732 -17.10 -4.70 12.29
CA GLN A 732 -17.43 -5.63 11.20
C GLN A 732 -16.40 -5.60 10.05
N PHE A 733 -15.11 -5.45 10.39
CA PHE A 733 -14.05 -5.26 9.39
C PHE A 733 -13.76 -6.53 8.57
N TRP A 734 -14.01 -7.71 9.12
CA TRP A 734 -13.62 -8.97 8.51
C TRP A 734 -14.54 -9.40 7.37
N ALA A 735 -13.95 -9.83 6.26
CA ALA A 735 -14.64 -10.49 5.15
C ALA A 735 -14.66 -12.01 5.37
N GLU A 736 -15.84 -12.58 5.59
CA GLU A 736 -16.04 -14.02 5.67
C GLU A 736 -16.56 -14.53 4.32
N VAL A 737 -15.71 -15.27 3.60
CA VAL A 737 -16.04 -15.74 2.25
C VAL A 737 -15.72 -17.22 2.10
N GLY A 738 -16.63 -17.95 1.45
CA GLY A 738 -16.44 -19.34 1.06
C GLY A 738 -15.52 -19.45 -0.15
N GLY A 739 -14.39 -20.14 -0.02
CA GLY A 739 -13.49 -20.47 -1.12
C GLY A 739 -13.67 -21.91 -1.59
N ILE A 740 -13.43 -22.15 -2.88
CA ILE A 740 -13.39 -23.52 -3.42
C ILE A 740 -12.35 -24.34 -2.65
N ASP A 741 -12.77 -25.53 -2.20
CA ASP A 741 -11.94 -26.49 -1.49
C ASP A 741 -11.35 -25.97 -0.16
N MET A 742 -11.83 -24.85 0.39
CA MET A 742 -11.27 -24.23 1.62
C MET A 742 -12.31 -23.96 2.71
N GLY A 743 -13.60 -24.15 2.43
CA GLY A 743 -14.67 -23.74 3.34
C GLY A 743 -14.78 -22.21 3.47
N VAL A 744 -15.47 -21.75 4.52
CA VAL A 744 -15.57 -20.32 4.83
C VAL A 744 -14.38 -19.89 5.68
N LEU A 745 -13.62 -18.93 5.18
CA LEU A 745 -12.46 -18.37 5.86
C LEU A 745 -12.61 -16.87 6.03
N ARG A 746 -11.89 -16.36 7.03
CA ARG A 746 -11.89 -14.95 7.39
C ARG A 746 -10.66 -14.25 6.81
N TYR A 747 -10.88 -13.17 6.08
CA TYR A 747 -9.85 -12.33 5.48
C TYR A 747 -10.06 -10.87 5.88
N PRO A 748 -9.01 -10.02 5.92
CA PRO A 748 -9.22 -8.59 6.13
C PRO A 748 -10.10 -7.99 5.03
N GLY A 749 -11.11 -7.23 5.43
CA GLY A 749 -12.07 -6.61 4.53
C GLY A 749 -11.56 -5.34 3.87
N CYS A 750 -12.47 -4.62 3.20
CA CYS A 750 -12.21 -3.31 2.63
C CYS A 750 -12.17 -2.26 3.75
N PRO A 751 -11.10 -1.44 3.85
CA PRO A 751 -10.99 -0.40 4.89
C PRO A 751 -11.80 0.86 4.57
N ILE A 752 -12.48 0.90 3.41
CA ILE A 752 -13.33 2.01 3.00
C ILE A 752 -14.77 1.68 3.39
N ARG A 753 -15.33 2.40 4.35
CA ARG A 753 -16.75 2.26 4.72
C ARG A 753 -17.56 3.33 4.04
N LEU A 754 -18.61 2.93 3.33
CA LEU A 754 -19.50 3.82 2.59
C LEU A 754 -20.92 3.73 3.17
N SER A 755 -21.52 4.88 3.52
CA SER A 755 -22.81 4.88 4.21
C SER A 755 -24.01 4.49 3.34
N ARG A 756 -23.92 4.62 2.01
CA ARG A 756 -25.01 4.29 1.08
C ARG A 756 -24.70 3.11 0.17
N THR A 757 -23.45 2.98 -0.27
CA THR A 757 -23.00 1.90 -1.15
C THR A 757 -21.86 1.12 -0.50
N PRO A 758 -22.10 0.43 0.63
CA PRO A 758 -21.05 -0.28 1.34
C PRO A 758 -20.38 -1.34 0.45
N PRO A 759 -19.07 -1.61 0.64
CA PRO A 759 -18.42 -2.75 -0.01
C PRO A 759 -19.15 -4.07 0.28
N THR A 760 -19.15 -4.99 -0.68
CA THR A 760 -19.83 -6.28 -0.54
C THR A 760 -18.88 -7.45 -0.83
N TYR A 761 -19.01 -8.54 -0.08
CA TYR A 761 -18.20 -9.76 -0.24
C TYR A 761 -19.06 -10.88 -0.85
N ARG A 762 -19.30 -10.78 -2.16
CA ARG A 762 -20.31 -11.57 -2.91
C ARG A 762 -19.88 -13.03 -3.12
N ARG A 763 -18.57 -13.27 -3.24
CA ARG A 763 -18.00 -14.60 -3.49
C ARG A 763 -16.55 -14.69 -3.01
N GLY A 764 -16.10 -15.89 -2.67
CA GLY A 764 -14.68 -16.16 -2.40
C GLY A 764 -13.84 -16.24 -3.68
N ALA A 765 -12.62 -16.73 -3.52
CA ALA A 765 -11.68 -16.87 -4.63
C ALA A 765 -12.12 -17.97 -5.61
N PRO A 766 -12.02 -17.73 -6.93
CA PRO A 766 -12.44 -18.70 -7.93
C PRO A 766 -11.43 -19.83 -8.12
N GLY A 767 -11.94 -20.99 -8.50
CA GLY A 767 -11.13 -22.10 -9.00
C GLY A 767 -10.48 -21.73 -10.34
N LEU A 768 -9.39 -22.41 -10.70
CA LEU A 768 -8.77 -22.23 -12.02
C LEU A 768 -9.79 -22.55 -13.11
N GLY A 769 -10.10 -21.55 -13.95
CA GLY A 769 -11.06 -21.71 -15.04
C GLY A 769 -12.50 -21.99 -14.61
N GLU A 770 -12.86 -21.85 -13.33
CA GLU A 770 -14.21 -22.16 -12.82
C GLU A 770 -15.32 -21.46 -13.60
N HIS A 771 -15.04 -20.25 -14.09
CA HIS A 771 -16.02 -19.41 -14.77
C HIS A 771 -15.80 -19.36 -16.29
N ASN A 772 -15.02 -20.28 -16.87
CA ASN A 772 -14.75 -20.33 -18.32
C ASN A 772 -16.04 -20.24 -19.14
N ALA A 773 -16.99 -21.17 -18.93
CA ALA A 773 -18.25 -21.17 -19.67
C ALA A 773 -19.15 -19.97 -19.30
N ALA A 774 -19.32 -19.69 -18.00
CA ALA A 774 -20.21 -18.64 -17.52
C ALA A 774 -19.83 -17.26 -18.08
N VAL A 775 -18.54 -16.90 -18.02
CA VAL A 775 -18.06 -15.60 -18.52
C VAL A 775 -18.18 -15.52 -20.04
N LEU A 776 -17.74 -16.55 -20.77
CA LEU A 776 -17.74 -16.50 -22.25
C LEU A 776 -19.17 -16.49 -22.83
N THR A 777 -20.11 -17.20 -22.21
CA THR A 777 -21.52 -17.15 -22.61
C THR A 777 -22.18 -15.83 -22.21
N GLN A 778 -21.90 -15.29 -21.01
CA GLN A 778 -22.53 -14.05 -20.54
C GLN A 778 -21.99 -12.81 -21.26
N VAL A 779 -20.68 -12.76 -21.54
CA VAL A 779 -20.00 -11.56 -22.05
C VAL A 779 -19.87 -11.59 -23.57
N LEU A 780 -19.56 -12.75 -24.17
CA LEU A 780 -19.32 -12.88 -25.61
C LEU A 780 -20.44 -13.66 -26.34
N GLU A 781 -21.52 -14.02 -25.64
CA GLU A 781 -22.65 -14.78 -26.18
C GLU A 781 -22.26 -16.12 -26.85
N MET A 782 -21.13 -16.71 -26.43
CA MET A 782 -20.64 -17.99 -26.96
C MET A 782 -21.52 -19.16 -26.52
N SER A 783 -21.75 -20.10 -27.43
CA SER A 783 -22.44 -21.36 -27.14
C SER A 783 -21.55 -22.32 -26.34
N GLU A 784 -22.17 -23.24 -25.60
CA GLU A 784 -21.45 -24.31 -24.87
C GLU A 784 -20.52 -25.12 -25.79
N GLY A 785 -20.91 -25.33 -27.05
CA GLY A 785 -20.10 -26.04 -28.04
C GLY A 785 -18.84 -25.28 -28.44
N GLU A 786 -18.90 -23.95 -28.55
CA GLU A 786 -17.72 -23.12 -28.84
C GLU A 786 -16.77 -23.05 -27.66
N VAL A 787 -17.29 -22.97 -26.43
CA VAL A 787 -16.47 -23.04 -25.21
C VAL A 787 -15.81 -24.42 -25.08
N GLY A 788 -16.55 -25.50 -25.34
CA GLY A 788 -16.02 -26.87 -25.37
C GLY A 788 -14.87 -27.03 -26.35
N ALA A 789 -14.99 -26.47 -27.56
CA ALA A 789 -13.92 -26.48 -28.54
C ALA A 789 -12.65 -25.76 -28.05
N LEU A 790 -12.79 -24.64 -27.33
CA LEU A 790 -11.64 -23.94 -26.76
C LEU A 790 -10.94 -24.73 -25.63
N LEU A 791 -11.68 -25.54 -24.88
CA LEU A 791 -11.11 -26.47 -23.88
C LEU A 791 -10.38 -27.63 -24.57
N ASP A 792 -10.99 -28.23 -25.59
CA ASP A 792 -10.40 -29.33 -26.37
C ASP A 792 -9.11 -28.89 -27.10
N ASP A 793 -9.08 -27.65 -27.59
CA ASP A 793 -7.91 -27.03 -28.24
C ASP A 793 -6.82 -26.59 -27.23
N GLY A 794 -7.06 -26.70 -25.93
CA GLY A 794 -6.13 -26.27 -24.88
C GLY A 794 -5.96 -24.75 -24.76
N VAL A 795 -6.87 -23.97 -25.34
CA VAL A 795 -6.90 -22.49 -25.19
C VAL A 795 -7.39 -22.11 -23.80
N LEU A 796 -8.34 -22.88 -23.25
CA LEU A 796 -8.83 -22.77 -21.88
C LEU A 796 -8.33 -23.96 -21.05
N ALA A 797 -8.22 -23.79 -19.72
CA ALA A 797 -7.89 -24.87 -18.80
C ALA A 797 -8.66 -24.76 -17.48
N GLU A 798 -8.82 -25.92 -16.82
CA GLU A 798 -9.45 -26.04 -15.49
C GLU A 798 -8.52 -26.69 -14.45
N ARG A 799 -7.34 -27.13 -14.89
CA ARG A 799 -6.27 -27.66 -14.06
C ARG A 799 -4.92 -27.13 -14.54
N PRO A 800 -3.93 -27.02 -13.65
CA PRO A 800 -2.58 -26.76 -14.07
C PRO A 800 -2.02 -27.90 -14.93
N PRO A 801 -1.03 -27.61 -15.78
CA PRO A 801 -0.32 -28.64 -16.52
C PRO A 801 0.57 -29.48 -15.58
N SER A 802 0.80 -30.74 -15.94
CA SER A 802 1.81 -31.58 -15.31
C SER A 802 3.23 -31.12 -15.66
N LEU A 803 4.22 -31.53 -14.88
CA LEU A 803 5.63 -31.31 -15.21
C LEU A 803 5.98 -31.85 -16.60
N GLU A 804 5.41 -33.00 -17.01
CA GLU A 804 5.61 -33.55 -18.35
C GLU A 804 5.01 -32.65 -19.44
N GLU A 805 3.80 -32.12 -19.22
CA GLU A 805 3.12 -31.19 -20.13
C GLU A 805 3.88 -29.86 -20.25
N ILE A 806 4.51 -29.38 -19.18
CA ILE A 806 5.36 -28.19 -19.18
C ILE A 806 6.66 -28.42 -19.96
N LEU A 807 7.28 -29.59 -19.80
CA LEU A 807 8.59 -29.93 -20.39
C LEU A 807 8.50 -30.35 -21.86
N LYS A 808 7.30 -30.61 -22.40
CA LYS A 808 7.11 -30.90 -23.83
C LYS A 808 7.42 -29.65 -24.67
N PRO A 809 8.22 -29.77 -25.75
CA PRO A 809 8.39 -28.68 -26.69
C PRO A 809 7.02 -28.31 -27.27
N ARG A 810 6.58 -27.06 -27.05
CA ARG A 810 5.41 -26.53 -27.74
C ARG A 810 5.81 -26.35 -29.21
N LEU A 811 5.23 -27.17 -30.09
CA LEU A 811 5.50 -27.21 -31.54
C LEU A 811 5.10 -25.93 -32.26
#